data_AF-A0A9X3G778-F1
#
_entry.id   AF-A0A9X3G778-F1
#
_cell.length_a   1.000
_cell.length_b   1.000
_cell.length_c   1.000
_cell.angle_alpha   90.00
_cell.angle_beta   90.00
_cell.angle_gamma   90.00
#
_symmetry.space_group_name_H-M   'P 1'
#
loop_
_entity.id
_entity.type
_entity.pdbx_description
1 polymer ?
#
loop_
_entity_poly.entity_id
_entity_poly.type
_entity_poly.pdbx_seq_one_letter_code
_entity_poly.pdbx_strand_id
1 'polypeptide(L)'
;MDVPSLISEELPLPGRVEPRNDELIAVFRDGRLQTIYAPGDRARALWLRYRPGRLTYARISREIRIDAFVQGVALQDGWLLPEVRVQTFVALNPANGYALLRARIEERGLQFMAALTAELEAEISAFVRRLFAPRTHAEVLAAPTPAGFGASEVLLRGLFVVDSVHVEHAAADPQYGQQRSAVQARRVDVAEDAQSHSDAEARGLPLPDDNNPELVKLRQQHELTLAAAQLELELQRLRIEAERDRQALSRAELEARSAIAAETLRNISAIRRAAKAVDDPDRSRLLREFDAATKSAGQAEEHPVLSAESRTFNAEVEEHDSGEPLEVGERYTVAFSIDLAPRPQAVASGVVAMALVTATDLEEPVTELTVQVDSDDFEMSERARLLRVPRSGVSHNKARFDIVPLREGRGTLTATLHRGGNFIHQLQLELPVGAETRTTAKFTSIGRPVAAAERHRDRDRSFVVKPNPGGGYDCLVIGPTADHAHMPITESQLAGAIETVRAAITAVVEYSDGVGLPFSDGVDIPRPAEDFALETLARAGARMFQQVFRHPAGGEDARRLGDVLRQLTSEAGRPLQLQVVSRSFPVPWQLLYLGDVRQPLSWDLFLGMRHVVECIPFRSGFPDIGTEIPSDPQLSVGLNLNTAIDQELDGDYVACQKAWWSQSSSRRPRMQVIPRSRREEVLSALADTDCADQIFYLYCHATASGSRDPGGIDASSLELTDGRLTLGDLYLEAPPGVPLAGNPLVFVNACESAGLSPLFYDGFLPYFMSKGARGVVGTESKIPAVFATEWARRFFDHFLDGKPVGDVVLGLRRSFLVEHGNPLGLIYAVYCDSDTAIVPALLRQGS
;
A
#
# COMPACT_ATOMS: atom_id res chain seq x y z
N MET A 1 0.50 -8.95 -32.75
CA MET A 1 1.31 -10.12 -32.34
C MET A 1 1.21 -11.20 -33.41
N ASP A 2 2.23 -12.03 -33.66
CA ASP A 2 2.13 -13.21 -34.53
C ASP A 2 2.30 -14.47 -33.66
N VAL A 3 1.25 -15.30 -33.57
CA VAL A 3 1.25 -16.53 -32.77
C VAL A 3 0.98 -17.70 -33.73
N PRO A 4 1.90 -18.67 -33.87
CA PRO A 4 1.68 -19.81 -34.75
C PRO A 4 0.48 -20.64 -34.29
N SER A 5 -0.23 -21.27 -35.24
CA SER A 5 -1.38 -22.13 -34.91
C SER A 5 -0.97 -23.25 -33.96
N LEU A 6 -1.49 -23.19 -32.74
CA LEU A 6 -1.08 -24.04 -31.62
C LEU A 6 -1.67 -25.45 -31.67
N ILE A 7 -2.76 -25.63 -32.43
CA ILE A 7 -3.49 -26.89 -32.51
C ILE A 7 -3.72 -27.25 -33.98
N SER A 8 -3.59 -28.54 -34.30
CA SER A 8 -3.97 -29.08 -35.61
C SER A 8 -5.49 -29.22 -35.75
N GLU A 9 -5.99 -29.31 -36.98
CA GLU A 9 -7.38 -29.75 -37.18
C GLU A 9 -7.65 -31.09 -36.48
N GLU A 10 -8.89 -31.27 -36.04
CA GLU A 10 -9.34 -32.51 -35.42
C GLU A 10 -9.50 -33.58 -36.51
N LEU A 11 -8.72 -34.66 -36.41
CA LEU A 11 -8.66 -35.72 -37.43
C LEU A 11 -9.21 -37.04 -36.88
N PRO A 12 -9.81 -37.88 -37.74
CA PRO A 12 -10.16 -39.25 -37.38
C PRO A 12 -8.91 -40.01 -36.91
N LEU A 13 -9.02 -40.72 -35.79
CA LEU A 13 -7.89 -41.48 -35.22
C LEU A 13 -7.71 -42.80 -35.99
N PRO A 14 -6.65 -42.96 -36.80
CA PRO A 14 -6.53 -44.10 -37.72
C PRO A 14 -6.01 -45.39 -37.03
N GLY A 15 -5.51 -45.27 -35.79
CA GLY A 15 -4.78 -46.29 -35.05
C GLY A 15 -3.84 -45.61 -34.05
N ARG A 16 -2.81 -46.30 -33.54
CA ARG A 16 -1.87 -45.74 -32.55
C ARG A 16 -1.16 -44.50 -33.09
N VAL A 17 -1.39 -43.35 -32.46
CA VAL A 17 -0.68 -42.09 -32.71
C VAL A 17 0.13 -41.76 -31.46
N GLU A 18 1.40 -41.38 -31.63
CA GLU A 18 2.31 -41.02 -30.53
C GLU A 18 2.70 -39.54 -30.61
N PRO A 19 2.73 -38.82 -29.49
CA PRO A 19 3.21 -37.44 -29.46
C PRO A 19 4.72 -37.40 -29.68
N ARG A 20 5.18 -36.46 -30.53
CA ARG A 20 6.58 -36.01 -30.61
C ARG A 20 6.98 -35.26 -29.34
N ASN A 21 8.29 -35.09 -29.11
CA ASN A 21 8.81 -34.51 -27.86
C ASN A 21 8.26 -33.11 -27.54
N ASP A 22 7.93 -32.33 -28.56
CA ASP A 22 7.48 -30.94 -28.56
C ASP A 22 5.95 -30.78 -28.64
N GLU A 23 5.17 -31.86 -28.52
CA GLU A 23 3.71 -31.81 -28.68
C GLU A 23 2.96 -32.68 -27.67
N LEU A 24 1.65 -32.41 -27.54
CA LEU A 24 0.67 -33.23 -26.86
C LEU A 24 -0.38 -33.72 -27.86
N ILE A 25 -1.04 -34.83 -27.53
CA ILE A 25 -2.19 -35.34 -28.29
C ILE A 25 -3.43 -35.30 -27.40
N ALA A 26 -4.42 -34.49 -27.78
CA ALA A 26 -5.75 -34.52 -27.17
C ALA A 26 -6.65 -35.49 -27.95
N VAL A 27 -7.27 -36.45 -27.26
CA VAL A 27 -8.14 -37.47 -27.88
C VAL A 27 -9.58 -37.22 -27.46
N PHE A 28 -10.47 -37.22 -28.45
CA PHE A 28 -11.89 -36.92 -28.31
C PHE A 28 -12.76 -38.11 -28.71
N ARG A 29 -13.97 -38.11 -28.17
CA ARG A 29 -15.05 -39.01 -28.57
C ARG A 29 -16.35 -38.23 -28.60
N ASP A 30 -17.04 -38.24 -29.74
CA ASP A 30 -18.31 -37.53 -29.90
C ASP A 30 -18.19 -36.04 -29.45
N GLY A 31 -17.04 -35.41 -29.74
CA GLY A 31 -16.72 -34.02 -29.35
C GLY A 31 -16.26 -33.81 -27.90
N ARG A 32 -16.19 -34.86 -27.05
CA ARG A 32 -15.77 -34.75 -25.65
C ARG A 32 -14.34 -35.26 -25.43
N LEU A 33 -13.52 -34.46 -24.75
CA LEU A 33 -12.15 -34.82 -24.39
C LEU A 33 -12.15 -36.08 -23.50
N GLN A 34 -11.35 -37.06 -23.89
CA GLN A 34 -11.15 -38.29 -23.11
C GLN A 34 -9.83 -38.20 -22.34
N THR A 35 -8.76 -37.82 -23.02
CA THR A 35 -7.44 -37.70 -22.42
C THR A 35 -6.53 -36.80 -23.23
N ILE A 36 -5.47 -36.33 -22.59
CA ILE A 36 -4.31 -35.69 -23.21
C ILE A 36 -3.12 -36.63 -23.00
N TYR A 37 -2.33 -36.84 -24.05
CA TYR A 37 -1.11 -37.65 -24.01
C TYR A 37 0.12 -36.78 -24.19
N ALA A 38 1.09 -36.97 -23.30
CA ALA A 38 2.42 -36.40 -23.40
C ALA A 38 3.44 -37.46 -23.87
N PRO A 39 4.62 -37.03 -24.35
CA PRO A 39 5.72 -37.94 -24.69
C PRO A 39 6.11 -38.81 -23.50
N GLY A 40 6.12 -40.13 -23.70
CA GLY A 40 6.43 -41.12 -22.66
C GLY A 40 5.22 -41.76 -21.97
N ASP A 41 4.00 -41.26 -22.21
CA ASP A 41 2.79 -41.88 -21.66
C ASP A 41 2.53 -43.27 -22.25
N ARG A 42 2.16 -44.25 -21.40
CA ARG A 42 1.81 -45.61 -21.85
C ARG A 42 0.42 -45.62 -22.50
N ALA A 43 0.37 -45.33 -23.80
CA ALA A 43 -0.87 -45.24 -24.57
C ALA A 43 -1.74 -46.53 -24.59
N ARG A 44 -1.23 -47.70 -24.16
CA ARG A 44 -1.82 -49.05 -24.37
C ARG A 44 -3.27 -49.25 -23.89
N ALA A 45 -3.77 -48.50 -22.91
CA ALA A 45 -5.06 -48.81 -22.26
C ALA A 45 -6.32 -48.37 -23.03
N LEU A 46 -6.27 -47.28 -23.82
CA LEU A 46 -7.44 -46.77 -24.55
C LEU A 46 -7.71 -47.52 -25.86
N TRP A 47 -6.66 -48.01 -26.52
CA TRP A 47 -6.75 -48.76 -27.79
C TRP A 47 -7.42 -50.13 -27.66
N LEU A 48 -7.31 -50.76 -26.50
CA LEU A 48 -7.98 -52.02 -26.18
C LEU A 48 -9.47 -51.83 -25.88
N ARG A 49 -9.90 -50.59 -25.58
CA ARG A 49 -11.24 -50.28 -25.05
C ARG A 49 -12.24 -49.80 -26.11
N TYR A 50 -11.78 -49.36 -27.28
CA TYR A 50 -12.65 -48.73 -28.29
C TYR A 50 -12.39 -49.24 -29.72
N ARG A 51 -13.45 -49.34 -30.54
CA ARG A 51 -13.35 -49.75 -31.96
C ARG A 51 -12.67 -48.66 -32.82
N PRO A 52 -11.88 -49.02 -33.85
CA PRO A 52 -11.34 -48.07 -34.83
C PRO A 52 -12.45 -47.23 -35.48
N GLY A 53 -12.26 -45.91 -35.60
CA GLY A 53 -13.17 -44.99 -36.30
C GLY A 53 -14.18 -44.21 -35.45
N ARG A 54 -14.22 -44.39 -34.11
CA ARG A 54 -15.08 -43.60 -33.19
C ARG A 54 -14.36 -42.52 -32.38
N LEU A 55 -13.04 -42.41 -32.54
CA LEU A 55 -12.22 -41.44 -31.84
C LEU A 55 -11.61 -40.47 -32.85
N THR A 56 -11.44 -39.24 -32.41
CA THR A 56 -10.75 -38.17 -33.12
C THR A 56 -9.61 -37.66 -32.25
N TYR A 57 -8.64 -36.97 -32.86
CA TYR A 57 -7.53 -36.37 -32.12
C TYR A 57 -7.09 -35.05 -32.72
N ALA A 58 -6.48 -34.22 -31.88
CA ALA A 58 -5.78 -33.01 -32.28
C ALA A 58 -4.39 -32.98 -31.64
N ARG A 59 -3.42 -32.42 -32.36
CA ARG A 59 -2.04 -32.26 -31.91
C ARG A 59 -1.89 -30.83 -31.39
N ILE A 60 -1.26 -30.67 -30.23
CA ILE A 60 -1.10 -29.39 -29.53
C ILE A 60 0.40 -29.13 -29.33
N SER A 61 0.91 -27.98 -29.79
CA SER A 61 2.32 -27.61 -29.54
C SER A 61 2.56 -27.38 -28.05
N ARG A 62 3.66 -27.92 -27.51
CA ARG A 62 4.08 -27.70 -26.11
C ARG A 62 4.84 -26.41 -25.93
N GLU A 63 5.61 -26.01 -26.93
CA GLU A 63 6.43 -24.81 -26.92
C GLU A 63 5.88 -23.81 -27.93
N ILE A 64 5.88 -22.54 -27.54
CA ILE A 64 5.31 -21.45 -28.32
C ILE A 64 6.28 -20.28 -28.29
N ARG A 65 6.59 -19.78 -29.49
CA ARG A 65 7.29 -18.51 -29.64
C ARG A 65 6.26 -17.41 -29.85
N ILE A 66 6.38 -16.35 -29.06
CA ILE A 66 5.50 -15.18 -29.10
C ILE A 66 6.37 -13.96 -29.41
N ASP A 67 6.12 -13.35 -30.56
CA ASP A 67 6.75 -12.10 -30.96
C ASP A 67 5.84 -10.93 -30.57
N ALA A 68 6.27 -10.13 -29.59
CA ALA A 68 5.46 -9.07 -28.98
C ALA A 68 6.05 -7.68 -29.17
N PHE A 69 5.15 -6.72 -29.43
CA PHE A 69 5.45 -5.31 -29.65
C PHE A 69 4.72 -4.50 -28.59
N VAL A 70 5.46 -3.89 -27.67
CA VAL A 70 4.90 -3.18 -26.52
C VAL A 70 5.29 -1.70 -26.60
N GLN A 71 4.30 -0.84 -26.75
CA GLN A 71 4.51 0.60 -26.89
C GLN A 71 4.50 1.32 -25.55
N GLY A 72 5.30 2.38 -25.42
CA GLY A 72 5.30 3.27 -24.26
C GLY A 72 5.58 2.55 -22.94
N VAL A 73 6.75 1.92 -22.81
CA VAL A 73 7.19 1.21 -21.61
C VAL A 73 7.97 2.15 -20.70
N ALA A 74 7.47 2.37 -19.49
CA ALA A 74 8.10 3.25 -18.50
C ALA A 74 9.18 2.51 -17.70
N LEU A 75 10.27 3.21 -17.41
CA LEU A 75 11.41 2.76 -16.61
C LEU A 75 11.43 3.45 -15.24
N GLN A 76 12.17 2.88 -14.28
CA GLN A 76 12.23 3.34 -12.89
C GLN A 76 12.68 4.80 -12.77
N ASP A 77 13.61 5.21 -13.63
CA ASP A 77 14.17 6.56 -13.67
C ASP A 77 13.34 7.52 -14.54
N GLY A 78 12.09 7.18 -14.86
CA GLY A 78 11.16 8.04 -15.61
C GLY A 78 11.47 8.16 -17.10
N TRP A 79 12.38 7.34 -17.63
CA TRP A 79 12.52 7.18 -19.08
C TRP A 79 11.35 6.41 -19.65
N LEU A 80 10.98 6.75 -20.89
CA LEU A 80 9.93 6.09 -21.63
C LEU A 80 10.53 5.49 -22.90
N LEU A 81 10.37 4.18 -23.07
CA LEU A 81 10.73 3.47 -24.29
C LEU A 81 9.51 3.53 -25.22
N PRO A 82 9.59 4.20 -26.37
CA PRO A 82 8.46 4.32 -27.29
C PRO A 82 8.00 2.96 -27.81
N GLU A 83 8.95 2.04 -28.01
CA GLU A 83 8.69 0.68 -28.45
C GLU A 83 9.69 -0.30 -27.83
N VAL A 84 9.18 -1.43 -27.36
CA VAL A 84 9.97 -2.60 -26.94
C VAL A 84 9.52 -3.80 -27.75
N ARG A 85 10.47 -4.48 -28.40
CA ARG A 85 10.25 -5.76 -29.10
C ARG A 85 10.87 -6.88 -28.31
N VAL A 86 10.06 -7.87 -27.97
CA VAL A 86 10.53 -9.08 -27.30
C VAL A 86 10.09 -10.33 -28.03
N GLN A 87 10.95 -11.34 -28.03
CA GLN A 87 10.60 -12.72 -28.32
C GLN A 87 10.49 -13.47 -27.01
N THR A 88 9.31 -14.00 -26.72
CA THR A 88 9.06 -14.78 -25.52
C THR A 88 8.82 -16.23 -25.92
N PHE A 89 9.58 -17.15 -25.32
CA PHE A 89 9.41 -18.58 -25.47
C PHE A 89 8.64 -19.08 -24.25
N VAL A 90 7.49 -19.72 -24.47
CA VAL A 90 6.64 -20.26 -23.41
C VAL A 90 6.34 -21.72 -23.65
N ALA A 91 6.28 -22.50 -22.57
CA ALA A 91 5.89 -23.89 -22.57
C ALA A 91 4.53 -24.09 -21.88
N LEU A 92 3.73 -25.04 -22.37
CA LEU A 92 2.53 -25.51 -21.65
C LEU A 92 2.94 -26.09 -20.30
N ASN A 93 2.30 -25.62 -19.24
CA ASN A 93 2.62 -26.04 -17.89
C ASN A 93 2.24 -27.53 -17.67
N PRO A 94 3.21 -28.41 -17.38
CA PRO A 94 2.94 -29.84 -17.17
C PRO A 94 2.32 -30.16 -15.81
N ALA A 95 2.18 -29.16 -14.91
CA ALA A 95 1.64 -29.35 -13.56
C ALA A 95 0.32 -30.14 -13.57
N ASN A 96 0.20 -31.09 -12.64
CA ASN A 96 -0.96 -31.98 -12.49
C ASN A 96 -1.40 -32.69 -13.79
N GLY A 97 -0.45 -33.00 -14.69
CA GLY A 97 -0.75 -33.67 -15.95
C GLY A 97 -1.53 -32.78 -16.92
N TYR A 98 -1.15 -31.50 -17.01
CA TYR A 98 -1.82 -30.49 -17.85
C TYR A 98 -3.27 -30.23 -17.43
N ALA A 99 -3.56 -30.22 -16.13
CA ALA A 99 -4.93 -30.10 -15.60
C ALA A 99 -5.66 -28.83 -16.08
N LEU A 100 -4.97 -27.69 -16.17
CA LEU A 100 -5.54 -26.42 -16.63
C LEU A 100 -5.86 -26.43 -18.14
N LEU A 101 -4.98 -27.04 -18.95
CA LEU A 101 -5.23 -27.23 -20.37
C LEU A 101 -6.45 -28.14 -20.58
N ARG A 102 -6.53 -29.24 -19.82
CA ARG A 102 -7.69 -30.15 -19.83
C ARG A 102 -8.98 -29.41 -19.50
N ALA A 103 -9.01 -28.65 -18.40
CA ALA A 103 -10.20 -27.91 -17.98
C ALA A 103 -10.68 -26.93 -19.06
N ARG A 104 -9.77 -26.17 -19.68
CA ARG A 104 -10.13 -25.23 -20.76
C ARG A 104 -10.66 -25.94 -22.02
N ILE A 105 -10.06 -27.08 -22.40
CA ILE A 105 -10.57 -27.88 -23.54
C ILE A 105 -11.93 -28.49 -23.21
N GLU A 106 -12.16 -28.95 -21.98
CA GLU A 106 -13.45 -29.51 -21.55
C GLU A 106 -14.56 -28.45 -21.51
N GLU A 107 -14.25 -27.22 -21.09
CA GLU A 107 -15.20 -26.10 -21.02
C GLU A 107 -15.54 -25.51 -22.39
N ARG A 108 -14.53 -25.29 -23.24
CA ARG A 108 -14.65 -24.45 -24.44
C ARG A 108 -14.34 -25.17 -25.76
N GLY A 109 -14.04 -26.47 -25.71
CA GLY A 109 -13.60 -27.26 -26.86
C GLY A 109 -12.27 -26.77 -27.45
N LEU A 110 -11.88 -27.23 -28.63
CA LEU A 110 -10.63 -26.78 -29.30
C LEU A 110 -10.69 -25.31 -29.78
N GLN A 111 -11.88 -24.71 -29.81
CA GLN A 111 -12.10 -23.32 -30.25
C GLN A 111 -11.54 -22.29 -29.26
N PHE A 112 -11.28 -22.68 -28.01
CA PHE A 112 -10.71 -21.77 -27.00
C PHE A 112 -9.37 -21.17 -27.42
N MET A 113 -8.62 -21.86 -28.28
CA MET A 113 -7.32 -21.39 -28.76
C MET A 113 -7.41 -20.20 -29.71
N ALA A 114 -8.56 -20.00 -30.38
CA ALA A 114 -8.79 -18.79 -31.16
C ALA A 114 -9.01 -17.56 -30.26
N ALA A 115 -9.57 -17.76 -29.06
CA ALA A 115 -9.72 -16.71 -28.04
C ALA A 115 -8.43 -16.47 -27.23
N LEU A 116 -7.54 -17.48 -27.18
CA LEU A 116 -6.28 -17.44 -26.44
C LEU A 116 -5.34 -16.34 -26.93
N THR A 117 -5.33 -16.05 -28.23
CA THR A 117 -4.43 -15.03 -28.82
C THR A 117 -4.64 -13.65 -28.18
N ALA A 118 -5.90 -13.24 -27.95
CA ALA A 118 -6.20 -11.95 -27.33
C ALA A 118 -5.86 -11.93 -25.83
N GLU A 119 -6.15 -13.02 -25.10
CA GLU A 119 -5.77 -13.17 -23.69
C GLU A 119 -4.25 -13.11 -23.52
N LEU A 120 -3.52 -13.79 -24.40
CA LEU A 120 -2.07 -13.86 -24.41
C LEU A 120 -1.43 -12.52 -24.80
N GLU A 121 -2.03 -11.77 -25.74
CA GLU A 121 -1.56 -10.45 -26.14
C GLU A 121 -1.60 -9.44 -24.99
N ALA A 122 -2.71 -9.40 -24.24
CA ALA A 122 -2.84 -8.56 -23.06
C ALA A 122 -1.87 -8.96 -21.94
N GLU A 123 -1.77 -10.26 -21.63
CA GLU A 123 -0.91 -10.76 -20.56
C GLU A 123 0.58 -10.57 -20.87
N ILE A 124 1.01 -10.80 -22.11
CA ILE A 124 2.40 -10.56 -22.56
C ILE A 124 2.74 -9.07 -22.48
N SER A 125 1.83 -8.17 -22.89
CA SER A 125 2.04 -6.72 -22.79
C SER A 125 2.24 -6.29 -21.33
N ALA A 126 1.40 -6.78 -20.42
CA ALA A 126 1.54 -6.53 -18.98
C ALA A 126 2.84 -7.11 -18.41
N PHE A 127 3.18 -8.34 -18.79
CA PHE A 127 4.41 -9.03 -18.40
C PHE A 127 5.66 -8.25 -18.80
N VAL A 128 5.76 -7.81 -20.06
CA VAL A 128 6.90 -7.00 -20.53
C VAL A 128 6.99 -5.67 -19.77
N ARG A 129 5.88 -4.99 -19.49
CA ARG A 129 5.90 -3.75 -18.70
C ARG A 129 6.43 -4.00 -17.29
N ARG A 130 5.99 -5.09 -16.63
CA ARG A 130 6.49 -5.47 -15.30
C ARG A 130 7.99 -5.77 -15.31
N LEU A 131 8.49 -6.44 -16.35
CA LEU A 131 9.92 -6.75 -16.48
C LEU A 131 10.82 -5.51 -16.61
N PHE A 132 10.31 -4.45 -17.24
CA PHE A 132 11.09 -3.23 -17.50
C PHE A 132 10.88 -2.14 -16.45
N ALA A 133 9.73 -2.11 -15.76
CA ALA A 133 9.40 -1.09 -14.75
C ALA A 133 10.47 -0.86 -13.66
N PRO A 134 11.12 -1.89 -13.07
CA PRO A 134 12.11 -1.67 -12.02
C PRO A 134 13.51 -1.33 -12.56
N ARG A 135 13.70 -1.23 -13.88
CA ARG A 135 15.01 -1.01 -14.50
C ARG A 135 15.21 0.46 -14.83
N THR A 136 16.44 0.92 -14.74
CA THR A 136 16.86 2.24 -15.23
C THR A 136 17.20 2.18 -16.72
N HIS A 137 17.19 3.32 -17.40
CA HIS A 137 17.60 3.41 -18.81
C HIS A 137 19.04 2.92 -19.03
N ALA A 138 19.95 3.22 -18.11
CA ALA A 138 21.34 2.79 -18.19
C ALA A 138 21.48 1.26 -18.14
N GLU A 139 20.72 0.59 -17.27
CA GLU A 139 20.70 -0.87 -17.18
C GLU A 139 20.12 -1.53 -18.43
N VAL A 140 19.06 -0.94 -19.00
CA VAL A 140 18.45 -1.44 -20.25
C VAL A 140 19.44 -1.35 -21.41
N LEU A 141 20.21 -0.26 -21.53
CA LEU A 141 21.24 -0.11 -22.56
C LEU A 141 22.44 -1.05 -22.35
N ALA A 142 22.86 -1.25 -21.10
CA ALA A 142 24.01 -2.07 -20.79
C ALA A 142 23.76 -3.57 -21.04
N ALA A 143 22.56 -4.06 -20.71
CA ALA A 143 22.18 -5.45 -20.89
C ALA A 143 20.68 -5.59 -21.16
N PRO A 144 20.20 -5.46 -22.41
CA PRO A 144 18.77 -5.52 -22.71
C PRO A 144 18.12 -6.84 -22.24
N THR A 145 18.82 -7.96 -22.42
CA THR A 145 18.39 -9.30 -21.99
C THR A 145 19.39 -9.89 -20.97
N PRO A 146 19.26 -9.61 -19.67
CA PRO A 146 20.10 -10.24 -18.66
C PRO A 146 19.82 -11.76 -18.54
N ALA A 147 20.73 -12.50 -17.89
CA ALA A 147 20.54 -13.94 -17.69
C ALA A 147 19.31 -14.20 -16.80
N GLY A 148 18.46 -15.15 -17.21
CA GLY A 148 17.22 -15.49 -16.48
C GLY A 148 16.09 -14.47 -16.61
N PHE A 149 16.19 -13.52 -17.56
CA PHE A 149 15.20 -12.46 -17.74
C PHE A 149 13.81 -13.03 -18.04
N GLY A 150 12.89 -12.90 -17.09
CA GLY A 150 11.52 -13.37 -17.18
C GLY A 150 11.34 -14.89 -17.22
N ALA A 151 12.39 -15.68 -16.93
CA ALA A 151 12.30 -17.14 -16.95
C ALA A 151 11.52 -17.67 -15.73
N SER A 152 10.84 -18.80 -15.90
CA SER A 152 9.98 -19.47 -14.90
C SER A 152 8.74 -18.69 -14.47
N GLU A 153 8.48 -17.53 -15.09
CA GLU A 153 7.25 -16.77 -14.87
C GLU A 153 6.05 -17.51 -15.45
N VAL A 154 4.89 -17.32 -14.83
CA VAL A 154 3.68 -18.08 -15.17
C VAL A 154 2.68 -17.15 -15.84
N LEU A 155 2.22 -17.51 -17.05
CA LEU A 155 1.24 -16.72 -17.80
C LEU A 155 -0.13 -17.41 -17.81
N LEU A 156 -1.17 -16.59 -18.00
CA LEU A 156 -2.57 -17.03 -18.12
C LEU A 156 -3.02 -17.98 -17.00
N ARG A 157 -2.76 -17.57 -15.75
CA ARG A 157 -3.17 -18.28 -14.52
C ARG A 157 -2.64 -19.72 -14.44
N GLY A 158 -1.41 -19.96 -14.87
CA GLY A 158 -0.82 -21.30 -14.78
C GLY A 158 -0.81 -22.10 -16.07
N LEU A 159 -1.41 -21.62 -17.14
CA LEU A 159 -1.47 -22.38 -18.40
C LEU A 159 -0.10 -22.49 -19.08
N PHE A 160 0.69 -21.42 -19.03
CA PHE A 160 2.02 -21.37 -19.62
C PHE A 160 3.08 -21.02 -18.58
N VAL A 161 4.29 -21.51 -18.81
CA VAL A 161 5.52 -21.12 -18.10
C VAL A 161 6.45 -20.49 -19.12
N VAL A 162 7.05 -19.35 -18.78
CA VAL A 162 8.02 -18.67 -19.64
C VAL A 162 9.36 -19.40 -19.52
N ASP A 163 9.88 -19.89 -20.63
CA ASP A 163 11.20 -20.52 -20.68
C ASP A 163 12.29 -19.46 -20.80
N SER A 164 12.13 -18.53 -21.74
CA SER A 164 13.06 -17.40 -21.93
C SER A 164 12.40 -16.20 -22.58
N VAL A 165 12.95 -15.01 -22.30
CA VAL A 165 12.62 -13.76 -22.97
C VAL A 165 13.88 -13.21 -23.62
N HIS A 166 13.77 -12.80 -24.88
CA HIS A 166 14.83 -12.14 -25.62
C HIS A 166 14.35 -10.77 -26.10
N VAL A 167 15.02 -9.71 -25.67
CA VAL A 167 14.74 -8.35 -26.10
C VAL A 167 15.46 -8.11 -27.42
N GLU A 168 14.70 -7.99 -28.50
CA GLU A 168 15.23 -7.66 -29.84
C GLU A 168 15.50 -6.16 -29.96
N HIS A 169 14.64 -5.35 -29.37
CA HIS A 169 14.73 -3.90 -29.46
C HIS A 169 14.18 -3.25 -28.19
N ALA A 170 14.98 -2.38 -27.56
CA ALA A 170 14.57 -1.51 -26.46
C ALA A 170 15.47 -0.27 -26.49
N ALA A 171 15.07 0.73 -27.26
CA ALA A 171 15.80 1.99 -27.37
C ALA A 171 14.93 3.14 -26.87
N ALA A 172 15.54 4.10 -26.17
CA ALA A 172 14.84 5.31 -25.77
C ALA A 172 14.54 6.21 -26.97
N ASP A 173 13.49 7.01 -26.85
CA ASP A 173 13.19 8.04 -27.84
C ASP A 173 14.33 9.09 -27.88
N PRO A 174 15.02 9.27 -29.02
CA PRO A 174 16.15 10.19 -29.12
C PRO A 174 15.77 11.65 -28.83
N GLN A 175 14.54 12.06 -29.17
CA GLN A 175 14.04 13.40 -28.97
C GLN A 175 13.70 13.65 -27.50
N TYR A 176 13.05 12.68 -26.84
CA TYR A 176 12.77 12.72 -25.40
C TYR A 176 14.06 12.76 -24.57
N GLY A 177 15.06 11.95 -24.94
CA GLY A 177 16.38 11.96 -24.28
C GLY A 177 17.12 13.29 -24.42
N GLN A 178 17.11 13.89 -25.61
CA GLN A 178 17.71 15.21 -25.84
C GLN A 178 17.01 16.32 -25.04
N GLN A 179 15.68 16.33 -25.01
CA GLN A 179 14.91 17.32 -24.25
C GLN A 179 15.11 17.17 -22.75
N ARG A 180 15.14 15.94 -22.24
CA ARG A 180 15.40 15.67 -20.82
C ARG A 180 16.79 16.14 -20.40
N SER A 181 17.80 15.88 -21.25
CA SER A 181 19.17 16.34 -21.02
C SER A 181 19.26 17.87 -21.04
N ALA A 182 18.52 18.52 -21.93
CA ALA A 182 18.43 19.99 -22.00
C ALA A 182 17.72 20.59 -20.76
N VAL A 183 16.66 19.95 -20.24
CA VAL A 183 16.01 20.36 -18.99
C VAL A 183 16.98 20.23 -17.82
N GLN A 184 17.72 19.13 -17.74
CA GLN A 184 18.67 18.91 -16.66
C GLN A 184 19.83 19.92 -16.69
N ALA A 185 20.37 20.23 -17.87
CA ALA A 185 21.40 21.26 -18.02
C ALA A 185 20.88 22.64 -17.55
N ARG A 186 19.68 23.04 -17.98
CA ARG A 186 19.07 24.32 -17.57
C ARG A 186 18.74 24.41 -16.08
N ARG A 187 18.44 23.28 -15.44
CA ARG A 187 18.26 23.22 -13.97
C ARG A 187 19.56 23.48 -13.23
N VAL A 188 20.68 22.97 -13.76
CA VAL A 188 22.01 23.24 -13.20
C VAL A 188 22.32 24.74 -13.34
N ASP A 189 22.07 25.34 -14.51
CA ASP A 189 22.28 26.78 -14.72
C ASP A 189 21.48 27.64 -13.72
N VAL A 190 20.19 27.35 -13.52
CA VAL A 190 19.33 28.08 -12.55
C VAL A 190 19.78 27.84 -11.10
N ALA A 191 20.25 26.65 -10.77
CA ALA A 191 20.73 26.32 -9.42
C ALA A 191 22.08 26.97 -9.11
N GLU A 192 23.00 27.03 -10.08
CA GLU A 192 24.28 27.73 -9.97
C GLU A 192 24.08 29.25 -9.82
N ASP A 193 23.13 29.83 -10.55
CA ASP A 193 22.72 31.23 -10.39
C ASP A 193 22.15 31.50 -8.98
N ALA A 194 21.28 30.62 -8.48
CA ALA A 194 20.70 30.74 -7.14
C ALA A 194 21.73 30.56 -6.01
N GLN A 195 22.67 29.61 -6.17
CA GLN A 195 23.76 29.40 -5.22
C GLN A 195 24.72 30.58 -5.19
N SER A 196 25.06 31.14 -6.36
CA SER A 196 25.91 32.34 -6.45
C SER A 196 25.27 33.54 -5.74
N HIS A 197 23.94 33.64 -5.77
CA HIS A 197 23.18 34.68 -5.06
C HIS A 197 23.20 34.46 -3.53
N SER A 198 22.94 33.23 -3.08
CA SER A 198 23.02 32.86 -1.67
C SER A 198 24.43 33.09 -1.08
N ASP A 199 25.48 32.81 -1.86
CA ASP A 199 26.87 33.03 -1.47
C ASP A 199 27.23 34.53 -1.35
N ALA A 200 26.59 35.38 -2.16
CA ALA A 200 26.76 36.83 -2.09
C ALA A 200 26.07 37.42 -0.84
N GLU A 201 24.85 36.98 -0.53
CA GLU A 201 24.13 37.36 0.69
C GLU A 201 24.88 36.96 1.95
N ALA A 202 25.37 35.72 2.01
CA ALA A 202 26.12 35.21 3.17
C ALA A 202 27.41 35.99 3.45
N ARG A 203 27.95 36.70 2.45
CA ARG A 203 29.16 37.53 2.56
C ARG A 203 28.85 39.01 2.85
N GLY A 204 27.57 39.38 3.00
CA GLY A 204 27.14 40.76 3.22
C GLY A 204 27.48 41.70 2.06
N LEU A 205 27.69 41.14 0.87
CA LEU A 205 27.87 41.94 -0.35
C LEU A 205 26.48 42.44 -0.78
N PRO A 206 26.34 43.70 -1.23
CA PRO A 206 25.07 44.18 -1.76
C PRO A 206 24.65 43.27 -2.91
N LEU A 207 23.38 42.83 -2.88
CA LEU A 207 22.82 41.96 -3.90
C LEU A 207 23.04 42.58 -5.29
N PRO A 208 23.53 41.81 -6.28
CA PRO A 208 23.63 42.31 -7.66
C PRO A 208 22.29 42.83 -8.19
N ASP A 209 21.18 42.27 -7.69
CA ASP A 209 19.81 42.56 -8.13
C ASP A 209 19.32 43.96 -7.72
N ASP A 210 19.84 44.55 -6.64
CA ASP A 210 19.44 45.88 -6.17
C ASP A 210 19.98 47.02 -7.06
N ASN A 211 21.01 46.76 -7.88
CA ASN A 211 21.67 47.77 -8.71
C ASN A 211 21.88 47.37 -10.19
N ASN A 212 21.51 46.16 -10.62
CA ASN A 212 21.74 45.70 -11.99
C ASN A 212 20.50 45.05 -12.63
N PRO A 213 19.62 45.84 -13.26
CA PRO A 213 18.41 45.34 -13.92
C PRO A 213 18.67 44.34 -15.05
N GLU A 214 19.89 44.28 -15.61
CA GLU A 214 20.25 43.32 -16.64
C GLU A 214 20.44 41.89 -16.08
N LEU A 215 20.87 41.74 -14.83
CA LEU A 215 20.97 40.43 -14.16
C LEU A 215 19.59 39.85 -13.83
N VAL A 216 18.67 40.68 -13.36
CA VAL A 216 17.27 40.29 -13.13
C VAL A 216 16.61 39.84 -14.44
N LYS A 217 16.87 40.54 -15.55
CA LYS A 217 16.39 40.13 -16.88
C LYS A 217 16.94 38.77 -17.31
N LEU A 218 18.23 38.52 -17.07
CA LEU A 218 18.91 37.27 -17.43
C LEU A 218 18.36 36.09 -16.62
N ARG A 219 18.16 36.26 -15.31
CA ARG A 219 17.58 35.24 -14.43
C ARG A 219 16.16 34.88 -14.84
N GLN A 220 15.30 35.88 -15.07
CA GLN A 220 13.94 35.65 -15.59
C GLN A 220 13.97 34.93 -16.94
N GLN A 221 14.95 35.23 -17.79
CA GLN A 221 15.12 34.54 -19.06
C GLN A 221 15.54 33.08 -18.86
N HIS A 222 16.42 32.76 -17.91
CA HIS A 222 16.78 31.38 -17.55
C HIS A 222 15.58 30.60 -17.00
N GLU A 223 14.80 31.19 -16.10
CA GLU A 223 13.58 30.59 -15.52
C GLU A 223 12.52 30.32 -16.59
N LEU A 224 12.23 31.28 -17.48
CA LEU A 224 11.30 31.10 -18.60
C LEU A 224 11.80 30.03 -19.59
N THR A 225 13.10 29.97 -19.82
CA THR A 225 13.72 29.00 -20.73
C THR A 225 13.70 27.58 -20.14
N LEU A 226 13.80 27.44 -18.82
CA LEU A 226 13.61 26.18 -18.12
C LEU A 226 12.15 25.73 -18.18
N ALA A 227 11.19 26.62 -17.89
CA ALA A 227 9.76 26.34 -17.95
C ALA A 227 9.32 25.88 -19.36
N ALA A 228 9.81 26.54 -20.42
CA ALA A 228 9.55 26.10 -21.79
C ALA A 228 10.09 24.69 -22.08
N ALA A 229 11.31 24.36 -21.60
CA ALA A 229 11.88 23.03 -21.80
C ALA A 229 11.12 21.94 -21.05
N GLN A 230 10.62 22.23 -19.85
CA GLN A 230 9.80 21.29 -19.06
C GLN A 230 8.49 20.97 -19.77
N LEU A 231 7.78 22.00 -20.27
CA LEU A 231 6.55 21.80 -21.04
C LEU A 231 6.79 21.06 -22.37
N GLU A 232 7.94 21.28 -23.02
CA GLU A 232 8.32 20.55 -24.24
C GLU A 232 8.57 19.07 -23.98
N LEU A 233 9.20 18.73 -22.85
CA LEU A 233 9.42 17.36 -22.40
C LEU A 233 8.09 16.67 -22.09
N GLU A 234 7.18 17.37 -21.40
CA GLU A 234 5.85 16.88 -21.07
C GLU A 234 4.98 16.68 -22.31
N LEU A 235 5.04 17.59 -23.28
CA LEU A 235 4.36 17.43 -24.56
C LEU A 235 4.85 16.19 -25.33
N GLN A 236 6.16 15.88 -25.28
CA GLN A 236 6.65 14.66 -25.91
C GLN A 236 6.24 13.40 -25.16
N ARG A 237 6.22 13.43 -23.83
CA ARG A 237 5.66 12.34 -23.02
C ARG A 237 4.20 12.05 -23.41
N LEU A 238 3.37 13.10 -23.47
CA LEU A 238 1.96 13.00 -23.85
C LEU A 238 1.77 12.44 -25.27
N ARG A 239 2.67 12.76 -26.21
CA ARG A 239 2.63 12.18 -27.56
C ARG A 239 2.91 10.68 -27.58
N ILE A 240 3.91 10.23 -26.82
CA ILE A 240 4.24 8.80 -26.72
C ILE A 240 3.11 8.04 -26.01
N GLU A 241 2.52 8.62 -24.97
CA GLU A 241 1.35 8.05 -24.27
C GLU A 241 0.09 8.05 -25.15
N ALA A 242 -0.12 9.07 -25.98
CA ALA A 242 -1.23 9.11 -26.93
C ALA A 242 -1.06 8.10 -28.08
N GLU A 243 0.17 7.84 -28.52
CA GLU A 243 0.47 6.76 -29.48
C GLU A 243 0.17 5.39 -28.86
N ARG A 244 0.61 5.16 -27.60
CA ARG A 244 0.33 3.93 -26.83
C ARG A 244 -1.17 3.62 -26.75
N ASP A 245 -1.99 4.65 -26.54
CA ASP A 245 -3.40 4.49 -26.23
C ASP A 245 -4.31 4.64 -27.46
N ARG A 246 -3.75 4.90 -28.66
CA ARG A 246 -4.49 5.20 -29.90
C ARG A 246 -5.47 4.10 -30.32
N GLN A 247 -5.20 2.84 -29.95
CA GLN A 247 -6.04 1.70 -30.30
C GLN A 247 -7.05 1.32 -29.19
N ALA A 248 -6.91 1.87 -27.98
CA ALA A 248 -7.69 1.50 -26.81
C ALA A 248 -8.69 2.58 -26.35
N LEU A 249 -8.48 3.83 -26.74
CA LEU A 249 -9.30 4.96 -26.32
C LEU A 249 -10.48 5.22 -27.24
N SER A 250 -11.60 5.63 -26.65
CA SER A 250 -12.74 6.18 -27.37
C SER A 250 -12.38 7.49 -28.08
N ARG A 251 -13.17 7.84 -29.10
CA ARG A 251 -13.00 9.09 -29.84
C ARG A 251 -13.05 10.35 -28.95
N ALA A 252 -13.87 10.32 -27.89
CA ALA A 252 -14.00 11.42 -26.95
C ALA A 252 -12.71 11.64 -26.11
N GLU A 253 -12.05 10.56 -25.69
CA GLU A 253 -10.80 10.62 -24.93
C GLU A 253 -9.63 11.09 -25.80
N LEU A 254 -9.60 10.68 -27.07
CA LEU A 254 -8.64 11.18 -28.05
C LEU A 254 -8.80 12.69 -28.32
N GLU A 255 -10.05 13.19 -28.34
CA GLU A 255 -10.36 14.61 -28.49
C GLU A 255 -9.94 15.42 -27.25
N ALA A 256 -10.20 14.92 -26.04
CA ALA A 256 -9.77 15.55 -24.78
C ALA A 256 -8.23 15.67 -24.67
N ARG A 257 -7.49 14.59 -24.96
CA ARG A 257 -6.02 14.62 -24.95
C ARG A 257 -5.43 15.51 -26.04
N SER A 258 -6.08 15.57 -27.20
CA SER A 258 -5.69 16.49 -28.28
C SER A 258 -5.89 17.96 -27.88
N ALA A 259 -6.92 18.27 -27.10
CA ALA A 259 -7.16 19.61 -26.57
C ALA A 259 -6.06 20.04 -25.59
N ILE A 260 -5.64 19.15 -24.67
CA ILE A 260 -4.53 19.38 -23.74
C ILE A 260 -3.23 19.63 -24.52
N ALA A 261 -2.88 18.77 -25.48
CA ALA A 261 -1.66 18.94 -26.28
C ALA A 261 -1.64 20.25 -27.08
N ALA A 262 -2.79 20.68 -27.61
CA ALA A 262 -2.93 21.96 -28.31
C ALA A 262 -2.76 23.15 -27.37
N GLU A 263 -3.21 23.03 -26.11
CA GLU A 263 -3.01 24.05 -25.07
C GLU A 263 -1.55 24.15 -24.63
N THR A 264 -0.89 23.03 -24.36
CA THR A 264 0.55 22.97 -24.05
C THR A 264 1.38 23.63 -25.16
N LEU A 265 1.05 23.38 -26.43
CA LEU A 265 1.71 24.02 -27.58
C LEU A 265 1.52 25.55 -27.62
N ARG A 266 0.33 26.05 -27.25
CA ARG A 266 0.06 27.49 -27.12
C ARG A 266 0.92 28.10 -26.00
N ASN A 267 1.01 27.42 -24.86
CA ASN A 267 1.79 27.87 -23.70
C ASN A 267 3.30 27.93 -24.02
N ILE A 268 3.87 26.88 -24.63
CA ILE A 268 5.27 26.87 -25.09
C ILE A 268 5.56 28.05 -26.03
N SER A 269 4.63 28.33 -26.96
CA SER A 269 4.78 29.42 -27.93
C SER A 269 4.67 30.81 -27.30
N ALA A 270 3.89 30.97 -26.23
CA ALA A 270 3.82 32.20 -25.45
C ALA A 270 5.12 32.43 -24.66
N ILE A 271 5.62 31.40 -23.96
CA ILE A 271 6.85 31.47 -23.15
C ILE A 271 8.07 31.78 -24.03
N ARG A 272 8.21 31.11 -25.19
CA ARG A 272 9.31 31.38 -26.12
C ARG A 272 9.30 32.82 -26.66
N ARG A 273 8.12 33.43 -26.82
CA ARG A 273 8.00 34.84 -27.22
C ARG A 273 8.42 35.76 -26.09
N ALA A 274 7.97 35.48 -24.86
CA ALA A 274 8.37 36.24 -23.67
C ALA A 274 9.89 36.16 -23.42
N ALA A 275 10.51 34.98 -23.60
CA ALA A 275 11.94 34.78 -23.44
C ALA A 275 12.82 35.49 -24.50
N LYS A 276 12.27 35.78 -25.70
CA LYS A 276 13.00 36.50 -26.78
C LYS A 276 12.83 38.02 -26.72
N ALA A 277 11.81 38.52 -26.03
CA ALA A 277 11.41 39.92 -26.02
C ALA A 277 12.13 40.70 -24.89
N VAL A 278 13.47 40.64 -24.84
CA VAL A 278 14.26 41.18 -23.72
C VAL A 278 14.11 42.71 -23.57
N ASP A 279 13.88 43.44 -24.67
CA ASP A 279 13.73 44.91 -24.74
C ASP A 279 12.36 45.38 -25.27
N ASP A 280 11.34 44.52 -25.29
CA ASP A 280 10.01 44.86 -25.83
C ASP A 280 9.15 45.61 -24.79
N PRO A 281 8.60 46.80 -25.10
CA PRO A 281 7.71 47.52 -24.20
C PRO A 281 6.43 46.75 -23.82
N ASP A 282 6.01 45.73 -24.60
CA ASP A 282 4.88 44.86 -24.30
C ASP A 282 5.23 43.62 -23.44
N ARG A 283 6.48 43.47 -22.97
CA ARG A 283 6.93 42.35 -22.11
C ARG A 283 6.09 42.17 -20.85
N SER A 284 5.65 43.27 -20.23
CA SER A 284 4.77 43.24 -19.04
C SER A 284 3.36 42.74 -19.34
N ARG A 285 2.90 42.83 -20.58
CA ARG A 285 1.62 42.26 -21.03
C ARG A 285 1.79 40.77 -21.30
N LEU A 286 2.88 40.37 -21.96
CA LEU A 286 3.19 38.95 -22.23
C LEU A 286 3.44 38.14 -20.95
N LEU A 287 4.08 38.73 -19.93
CA LEU A 287 4.22 38.12 -18.60
C LEU A 287 2.89 37.98 -17.87
N ARG A 288 1.96 38.94 -18.03
CA ARG A 288 0.60 38.84 -17.47
C ARG A 288 -0.27 37.81 -18.19
N GLU A 289 -0.13 37.68 -19.51
CA GLU A 289 -0.76 36.60 -20.29
C GLU A 289 -0.18 35.23 -19.89
N PHE A 290 1.12 35.17 -19.56
CA PHE A 290 1.76 33.99 -18.97
C PHE A 290 1.23 33.67 -17.57
N ASP A 291 1.20 34.62 -16.64
CA ASP A 291 0.63 34.44 -15.29
C ASP A 291 -0.85 34.04 -15.35
N ALA A 292 -1.59 34.52 -16.35
CA ALA A 292 -2.98 34.13 -16.57
C ALA A 292 -3.09 32.70 -17.15
N ALA A 293 -2.16 32.29 -18.03
CA ALA A 293 -2.12 30.94 -18.58
C ALA A 293 -1.63 29.90 -17.56
N THR A 294 -0.64 30.24 -16.72
CA THR A 294 -0.22 29.41 -15.58
C THR A 294 -1.27 29.40 -14.46
N LYS A 295 -2.04 30.47 -14.27
CA LYS A 295 -3.24 30.46 -13.39
C LYS A 295 -4.42 29.71 -14.00
N SER A 296 -4.58 29.65 -15.32
CA SER A 296 -5.62 28.85 -15.97
C SER A 296 -5.27 27.36 -15.95
N ALA A 297 -3.98 27.03 -16.13
CA ALA A 297 -3.46 25.68 -15.89
C ALA A 297 -3.41 25.33 -14.39
N GLY A 298 -3.23 26.32 -13.52
CA GLY A 298 -3.25 26.24 -12.05
C GLY A 298 -4.62 26.52 -11.41
N GLN A 299 -5.69 26.60 -12.20
CA GLN A 299 -7.09 26.58 -11.73
C GLN A 299 -7.64 25.15 -11.62
N ALA A 300 -6.84 24.15 -11.98
CA ALA A 300 -6.80 22.89 -11.24
C ALA A 300 -6.10 23.18 -9.89
N GLU A 301 -6.89 23.73 -8.97
CA GLU A 301 -6.68 23.86 -7.52
C GLU A 301 -5.24 24.08 -6.98
N GLU A 302 -4.81 25.34 -6.91
CA GLU A 302 -3.98 25.77 -5.78
C GLU A 302 -4.87 26.06 -4.57
N HIS A 303 -5.16 25.03 -3.77
CA HIS A 303 -5.20 25.25 -2.32
C HIS A 303 -3.81 25.74 -1.89
N PRO A 304 -3.67 26.71 -0.97
CA PRO A 304 -2.37 26.99 -0.36
C PRO A 304 -2.00 25.81 0.54
N VAL A 305 -1.57 24.72 -0.09
CA VAL A 305 -0.71 23.73 0.52
C VAL A 305 0.62 24.45 0.66
N LEU A 306 0.95 24.91 1.86
CA LEU A 306 2.36 25.15 2.19
C LEU A 306 3.08 23.83 1.86
N SER A 307 3.79 23.80 0.73
CA SER A 307 4.47 22.59 0.28
C SER A 307 5.41 22.16 1.39
N ALA A 308 5.22 20.95 1.91
CA ALA A 308 6.16 20.31 2.81
C ALA A 308 7.57 20.42 2.21
N GLU A 309 8.50 21.05 2.92
CA GLU A 309 9.90 21.04 2.54
C GLU A 309 10.37 19.58 2.59
N SER A 310 10.71 18.99 1.44
CA SER A 310 11.22 17.62 1.40
C SER A 310 12.59 17.57 2.08
N ARG A 311 12.72 16.73 3.12
CA ARG A 311 13.97 16.56 3.87
C ARG A 311 14.42 15.11 3.79
N THR A 312 15.67 14.86 4.16
CA THR A 312 16.31 13.54 4.11
C THR A 312 16.84 13.20 5.49
N PHE A 313 16.46 12.03 6.00
CA PHE A 313 17.06 11.41 7.17
C PHE A 313 18.31 10.64 6.73
N ASN A 314 19.46 11.23 7.04
CA ASN A 314 20.77 10.73 6.65
C ASN A 314 21.40 9.92 7.77
N ALA A 315 22.16 8.89 7.39
CA ALA A 315 23.09 8.18 8.23
C ALA A 315 24.48 8.19 7.60
N GLU A 316 25.49 8.52 8.39
CA GLU A 316 26.89 8.51 7.99
C GLU A 316 27.75 7.85 9.08
N VAL A 317 28.85 7.21 8.67
CA VAL A 317 29.91 6.79 9.61
C VAL A 317 30.93 7.92 9.62
N GLU A 318 31.04 8.65 10.72
CA GLU A 318 31.95 9.79 10.82
C GLU A 318 33.42 9.30 10.72
N GLU A 319 34.25 10.08 10.02
CA GLU A 319 35.69 9.81 9.83
C GLU A 319 36.01 8.48 9.11
N HIS A 320 35.04 7.88 8.42
CA HIS A 320 35.20 6.64 7.66
C HIS A 320 34.65 6.78 6.23
N ASP A 321 35.32 6.19 5.25
CA ASP A 321 34.84 6.21 3.87
C ASP A 321 33.64 5.24 3.72
N SER A 322 32.51 5.75 3.23
CA SER A 322 31.28 4.99 2.99
C SER A 322 31.44 3.72 2.13
N GLY A 323 32.51 3.64 1.34
CA GLY A 323 32.82 2.49 0.50
C GLY A 323 33.77 1.46 1.13
N GLU A 324 34.35 1.75 2.31
CA GLU A 324 35.29 0.87 3.01
C GLU A 324 34.58 0.01 4.07
N PRO A 325 34.93 -1.28 4.19
CA PRO A 325 34.39 -2.13 5.24
C PRO A 325 34.87 -1.68 6.63
N LEU A 326 34.01 -1.88 7.64
CA LEU A 326 34.37 -1.71 9.04
C LEU A 326 35.23 -2.88 9.51
N GLU A 327 36.03 -2.68 10.55
CA GLU A 327 36.86 -3.72 11.16
C GLU A 327 36.23 -4.28 12.43
N VAL A 328 36.28 -5.60 12.60
CA VAL A 328 35.73 -6.28 13.79
C VAL A 328 36.49 -5.84 15.05
N GLY A 329 35.75 -5.44 16.08
CA GLY A 329 36.32 -5.01 17.36
C GLY A 329 36.80 -3.55 17.40
N GLU A 330 36.84 -2.85 16.27
CA GLU A 330 37.17 -1.42 16.20
C GLU A 330 35.93 -0.56 16.47
N ARG A 331 36.15 0.65 17.01
CA ARG A 331 35.07 1.58 17.36
C ARG A 331 34.83 2.58 16.24
N TYR A 332 33.56 2.71 15.85
CA TYR A 332 33.09 3.69 14.86
C TYR A 332 31.98 4.56 15.43
N THR A 333 31.76 5.75 14.87
CA THR A 333 30.63 6.63 15.21
C THR A 333 29.66 6.70 14.04
N VAL A 334 28.41 6.25 14.25
CA VAL A 334 27.32 6.47 13.29
C VAL A 334 26.55 7.71 13.71
N ALA A 335 26.39 8.66 12.79
CA ALA A 335 25.68 9.90 13.00
C ALA A 335 24.43 9.98 12.13
N PHE A 336 23.31 10.36 12.75
CA PHE A 336 22.03 10.59 12.08
C PHE A 336 21.65 12.06 12.08
N SER A 337 21.19 12.58 10.94
CA SER A 337 20.75 13.97 10.76
C SER A 337 19.54 14.09 9.86
N ILE A 338 18.88 15.25 9.91
CA ILE A 338 17.87 15.65 8.93
C ILE A 338 18.48 16.78 8.09
N ASP A 339 18.52 16.62 6.76
CA ASP A 339 19.05 17.62 5.83
C ASP A 339 18.08 17.89 4.68
N LEU A 340 18.36 18.90 3.84
CA LEU A 340 17.52 19.27 2.68
C LEU A 340 17.74 18.38 1.44
N ALA A 341 18.81 17.58 1.46
CA ALA A 341 19.17 16.65 0.40
C ALA A 341 19.96 15.47 0.99
N PRO A 342 20.06 14.34 0.28
CA PRO A 342 21.03 13.29 0.61
C PRO A 342 22.44 13.86 0.70
N ARG A 343 23.19 13.48 1.74
CA ARG A 343 24.60 13.90 1.87
C ARG A 343 25.50 13.04 0.98
N PRO A 344 26.50 13.62 0.28
CA PRO A 344 27.45 12.85 -0.53
C PRO A 344 28.27 11.81 0.25
N GLN A 345 28.47 12.03 1.56
CA GLN A 345 29.23 11.15 2.46
C GLN A 345 28.34 10.19 3.27
N ALA A 346 27.02 10.23 3.06
CA ALA A 346 26.10 9.33 3.78
C ALA A 346 26.30 7.89 3.32
N VAL A 347 26.38 6.96 4.27
CA VAL A 347 26.30 5.53 3.99
C VAL A 347 24.86 5.12 3.66
N ALA A 348 23.87 5.91 4.09
CA ALA A 348 22.48 5.76 3.70
C ALA A 348 21.69 7.06 3.87
N SER A 349 20.69 7.24 3.01
CA SER A 349 19.84 8.43 3.03
C SER A 349 18.39 8.03 2.72
N GLY A 350 17.49 8.22 3.67
CA GLY A 350 16.05 8.03 3.48
C GLY A 350 15.33 9.36 3.28
N VAL A 351 14.49 9.50 2.26
CA VAL A 351 13.62 10.68 2.15
C VAL A 351 12.57 10.62 3.27
N VAL A 352 12.48 11.71 4.03
CA VAL A 352 11.45 11.95 5.05
C VAL A 352 10.67 13.18 4.63
N ALA A 353 9.43 13.00 4.21
CA ALA A 353 8.53 14.13 3.99
C ALA A 353 8.24 14.80 5.34
N MET A 354 8.97 15.87 5.65
CA MET A 354 8.72 16.69 6.84
C MET A 354 7.87 17.88 6.45
N ALA A 355 6.55 17.72 6.38
CA ALA A 355 5.70 18.91 6.50
C ALA A 355 5.73 19.29 7.99
N LEU A 356 6.30 20.44 8.33
CA LEU A 356 6.03 21.07 9.62
C LEU A 356 4.86 22.01 9.35
N VAL A 357 3.63 21.54 9.60
CA VAL A 357 2.47 22.43 9.47
C VAL A 357 2.45 23.35 10.68
N THR A 358 2.80 24.62 10.43
CA THR A 358 2.62 25.70 11.40
C THR A 358 1.19 26.22 11.35
N ALA A 359 0.52 26.23 12.50
CA ALA A 359 -0.40 27.29 12.90
C ALA A 359 -0.68 27.16 14.40
N THR A 360 -0.63 28.29 15.11
CA THR A 360 -0.96 28.49 16.53
C THR A 360 0.02 27.89 17.56
N ASP A 361 1.25 28.42 17.58
CA ASP A 361 1.81 29.10 18.76
C ASP A 361 3.23 29.60 18.42
N LEU A 362 3.46 30.88 18.74
CA LEU A 362 4.65 31.64 18.36
C LEU A 362 5.83 31.45 19.33
N GLU A 363 5.86 30.37 20.13
CA GLU A 363 6.84 30.28 21.23
C GLU A 363 7.85 29.10 21.15
N GLU A 364 7.60 28.01 20.42
CA GLU A 364 8.58 26.91 20.30
C GLU A 364 9.20 26.79 18.89
N PRO A 365 10.50 27.15 18.71
CA PRO A 365 11.17 27.19 17.41
C PRO A 365 11.83 25.87 16.95
N VAL A 366 11.79 24.80 17.77
CA VAL A 366 12.54 23.54 17.53
C VAL A 366 11.75 22.32 18.01
N THR A 367 11.54 21.35 17.13
CA THR A 367 10.93 20.04 17.45
C THR A 367 12.00 19.06 17.94
N GLU A 368 11.76 18.40 19.07
CA GLU A 368 12.62 17.33 19.59
C GLU A 368 12.13 15.96 19.08
N LEU A 369 12.98 15.28 18.30
CA LEU A 369 12.79 13.91 17.86
C LEU A 369 13.77 13.00 18.60
N THR A 370 13.45 11.71 18.70
CA THR A 370 14.37 10.70 19.23
C THR A 370 14.76 9.74 18.11
N VAL A 371 16.07 9.56 17.92
CA VAL A 371 16.61 8.46 17.11
C VAL A 371 16.91 7.32 18.06
N GLN A 372 16.24 6.19 17.85
CA GLN A 372 16.46 4.95 18.57
C GLN A 372 17.11 3.93 17.65
N VAL A 373 18.24 3.34 18.06
CA VAL A 373 19.03 2.43 17.23
C VAL A 373 19.06 1.04 17.84
N ASP A 374 18.96 0.02 17.00
CA ASP A 374 19.02 -1.39 17.38
C ASP A 374 19.83 -2.22 16.38
N SER A 375 20.57 -3.21 16.91
CA SER A 375 21.39 -4.16 16.16
C SER A 375 21.81 -5.35 17.04
N ASP A 376 21.96 -6.52 16.42
CA ASP A 376 22.63 -7.71 16.98
C ASP A 376 24.09 -7.85 16.50
N ASP A 377 24.48 -7.08 15.48
CA ASP A 377 25.79 -7.15 14.83
C ASP A 377 26.81 -6.16 15.39
N PHE A 378 26.33 -5.19 16.19
CA PHE A 378 27.14 -4.12 16.76
C PHE A 378 26.91 -4.00 18.28
N GLU A 379 28.00 -3.91 19.04
CA GLU A 379 27.95 -3.49 20.44
C GLU A 379 27.75 -1.98 20.53
N MET A 380 26.89 -1.54 21.45
CA MET A 380 26.51 -0.13 21.62
C MET A 380 26.30 0.20 23.10
N SER A 381 26.83 1.33 23.56
CA SER A 381 26.68 1.81 24.94
C SER A 381 25.37 2.56 25.18
N GLU A 382 24.86 3.23 24.15
CA GLU A 382 23.60 3.97 24.16
C GLU A 382 22.77 3.61 22.93
N ARG A 383 21.44 3.60 23.09
CA ARG A 383 20.50 3.19 22.02
C ARG A 383 19.46 4.25 21.66
N ALA A 384 19.44 5.39 22.36
CA ALA A 384 18.54 6.49 22.03
C ALA A 384 19.24 7.85 22.20
N ARG A 385 19.05 8.76 21.24
CA ARG A 385 19.59 10.12 21.28
C ARG A 385 18.57 11.12 20.71
N LEU A 386 18.57 12.33 21.28
CA LEU A 386 17.73 13.42 20.78
C LEU A 386 18.29 14.02 19.49
N LEU A 387 17.38 14.38 18.59
CA LEU A 387 17.62 15.11 17.37
C LEU A 387 16.71 16.35 17.37
N ARG A 388 17.31 17.54 17.42
CA ARG A 388 16.61 18.83 17.43
C ARG A 388 16.44 19.31 16.01
N VAL A 389 15.20 19.42 15.55
CA VAL A 389 14.87 19.76 14.17
C VAL A 389 14.08 21.08 14.13
N PRO A 390 14.59 22.12 13.45
CA PRO A 390 13.85 23.38 13.28
C PRO A 390 12.68 23.24 12.30
N ARG A 391 11.79 24.25 12.31
CA ARG A 391 10.63 24.35 11.42
C ARG A 391 10.98 24.33 9.93
N SER A 392 12.13 24.89 9.55
CA SER A 392 12.68 24.92 8.18
C SER A 392 14.16 24.54 8.22
N GLY A 393 14.67 23.84 7.21
CA GLY A 393 16.11 23.55 7.12
C GLY A 393 16.59 22.28 7.84
N VAL A 394 17.89 22.26 8.15
CA VAL A 394 18.60 21.09 8.67
C VAL A 394 18.49 20.95 10.19
N SER A 395 18.67 19.74 10.73
CA SER A 395 18.73 19.51 12.18
C SER A 395 19.86 20.28 12.85
N HIS A 396 19.62 20.86 14.04
CA HIS A 396 20.61 21.63 14.80
C HIS A 396 21.77 20.77 15.33
N ASN A 397 21.53 19.49 15.57
CA ASN A 397 22.54 18.52 16.01
C ASN A 397 22.45 17.25 15.18
N LYS A 398 23.42 16.34 15.38
CA LYS A 398 23.34 14.95 14.93
C LYS A 398 23.12 14.04 16.14
N ALA A 399 22.35 12.97 15.94
CA ALA A 399 22.26 11.88 16.91
C ALA A 399 23.40 10.89 16.65
N ARG A 400 24.38 10.83 17.57
CA ARG A 400 25.61 10.04 17.41
C ARG A 400 25.62 8.81 18.31
N PHE A 401 26.05 7.69 17.74
CA PHE A 401 26.13 6.40 18.40
C PHE A 401 27.48 5.76 18.13
N ASP A 402 28.17 5.36 19.20
CA ASP A 402 29.36 4.53 19.10
C ASP A 402 28.94 3.09 18.85
N ILE A 403 29.49 2.48 17.80
CA ILE A 403 29.26 1.09 17.42
C ILE A 403 30.59 0.34 17.37
N VAL A 404 30.58 -0.94 17.76
CA VAL A 404 31.71 -1.85 17.61
C VAL A 404 31.23 -3.12 16.89
N PRO A 405 31.71 -3.43 15.67
CA PRO A 405 31.28 -4.62 14.94
C PRO A 405 31.71 -5.90 15.65
N LEU A 406 30.78 -6.85 15.80
CA LEU A 406 30.99 -8.08 16.56
C LEU A 406 31.46 -9.27 15.72
N ARG A 407 31.21 -9.25 14.40
CA ARG A 407 31.52 -10.35 13.48
C ARG A 407 31.83 -9.85 12.08
N GLU A 408 32.57 -10.65 11.32
CA GLU A 408 32.80 -10.41 9.89
C GLU A 408 31.53 -10.67 9.07
N GLY A 409 31.41 -10.00 7.92
CA GLY A 409 30.23 -10.02 7.05
C GLY A 409 29.35 -8.78 7.22
N ARG A 410 28.22 -8.74 6.51
CA ARG A 410 27.31 -7.59 6.60
C ARG A 410 26.65 -7.50 7.97
N GLY A 411 26.91 -6.41 8.68
CA GLY A 411 26.24 -6.05 9.91
C GLY A 411 25.00 -5.19 9.64
N THR A 412 23.90 -5.47 10.32
CA THR A 412 22.63 -4.74 10.16
C THR A 412 22.40 -3.79 11.33
N LEU A 413 22.07 -2.53 11.05
CA LEU A 413 21.72 -1.53 12.06
C LEU A 413 20.40 -0.85 11.69
N THR A 414 19.42 -0.85 12.60
CA THR A 414 18.10 -0.25 12.37
C THR A 414 17.94 1.00 13.23
N ALA A 415 17.76 2.16 12.59
CA ALA A 415 17.49 3.43 13.25
C ALA A 415 16.02 3.82 13.08
N THR A 416 15.31 4.03 14.18
CA THR A 416 13.91 4.43 14.24
C THR A 416 13.80 5.85 14.79
N LEU A 417 13.26 6.75 13.99
CA LEU A 417 12.91 8.12 14.35
C LEU A 417 11.50 8.13 14.94
N HIS A 418 11.32 8.72 16.11
CA HIS A 418 10.03 8.83 16.79
C HIS A 418 9.90 10.11 17.64
N ARG A 419 8.68 10.50 17.99
CA ARG A 419 8.38 11.65 18.88
C ARG A 419 7.33 11.26 19.91
N GLY A 420 7.65 11.38 21.21
CA GLY A 420 6.68 11.04 22.26
C GLY A 420 6.15 9.59 22.15
N GLY A 421 7.01 8.67 21.71
CA GLY A 421 6.63 7.28 21.38
C GLY A 421 5.99 7.07 20.00
N ASN A 422 5.50 8.10 19.31
CA ASN A 422 4.93 7.96 17.97
C ASN A 422 6.00 7.64 16.92
N PHE A 423 5.86 6.51 16.24
CA PHE A 423 6.70 6.14 15.11
C PHE A 423 6.61 7.18 13.99
N ILE A 424 7.75 7.60 13.47
CA ILE A 424 7.85 8.53 12.34
C ILE A 424 8.50 7.82 11.15
N HIS A 425 9.73 7.34 11.33
CA HIS A 425 10.51 6.80 10.22
C HIS A 425 11.46 5.71 10.70
N GLN A 426 11.82 4.79 9.83
CA GLN A 426 12.83 3.77 10.09
C GLN A 426 13.79 3.65 8.90
N LEU A 427 15.07 3.63 9.22
CA LEU A 427 16.18 3.43 8.29
C LEU A 427 16.93 2.16 8.73
N GLN A 428 16.99 1.15 7.87
CA GLN A 428 17.79 -0.04 8.09
C GLN A 428 19.05 0.03 7.22
N LEU A 429 20.21 -0.09 7.85
CA LEU A 429 21.54 -0.03 7.26
C LEU A 429 22.14 -1.43 7.24
N GLU A 430 22.72 -1.83 6.12
CA GLU A 430 23.61 -2.99 6.01
C GLU A 430 25.03 -2.49 5.74
N LEU A 431 25.89 -2.56 6.75
CA LEU A 431 27.27 -2.09 6.72
C LEU A 431 28.22 -3.28 6.49
N PRO A 432 29.13 -3.21 5.51
CA PRO A 432 30.12 -4.26 5.29
C PRO A 432 31.15 -4.29 6.43
N VAL A 433 31.51 -5.48 6.94
CA VAL A 433 32.51 -5.67 8.00
C VAL A 433 33.54 -6.72 7.59
N GLY A 434 34.83 -6.43 7.73
CA GLY A 434 35.95 -7.33 7.48
C GLY A 434 36.30 -7.50 5.99
N ALA A 435 36.57 -8.72 5.55
CA ALA A 435 37.14 -9.03 4.24
C ALA A 435 36.18 -8.90 3.03
N GLU A 436 35.03 -8.24 3.17
CA GLU A 436 34.16 -7.93 2.03
C GLU A 436 34.87 -6.96 1.07
N THR A 437 34.71 -7.18 -0.24
CA THR A 437 35.16 -6.21 -1.26
C THR A 437 34.46 -4.87 -1.04
N ARG A 438 35.15 -3.75 -1.35
CA ARG A 438 34.55 -2.40 -1.36
C ARG A 438 33.17 -2.45 -2.02
N THR A 439 32.13 -2.40 -1.20
CA THR A 439 30.74 -2.45 -1.62
C THR A 439 30.01 -1.40 -0.81
N THR A 440 29.16 -0.62 -1.47
CA THR A 440 28.38 0.40 -0.79
C THR A 440 27.41 -0.25 0.20
N ALA A 441 27.23 0.42 1.35
CA ALA A 441 26.19 0.05 2.29
C ALA A 441 24.83 -0.01 1.58
N LYS A 442 24.03 -1.02 1.90
CA LYS A 442 22.64 -1.09 1.42
C LYS A 442 21.76 -0.50 2.49
N PHE A 443 20.66 0.12 2.09
CA PHE A 443 19.67 0.56 3.06
C PHE A 443 18.25 0.40 2.55
N THR A 444 17.33 0.32 3.50
CA THR A 444 15.90 0.49 3.25
C THR A 444 15.35 1.56 4.17
N SER A 445 14.41 2.35 3.67
CA SER A 445 13.87 3.51 4.34
C SER A 445 12.35 3.48 4.24
N ILE A 446 11.66 3.51 5.38
CA ILE A 446 10.20 3.44 5.45
C ILE A 446 9.71 4.37 6.55
N GLY A 447 8.70 5.19 6.29
CA GLY A 447 8.11 6.05 7.31
C GLY A 447 6.88 6.80 6.83
N ARG A 448 6.31 7.57 7.76
CA ARG A 448 5.19 8.49 7.57
C ARG A 448 5.68 9.94 7.68
N PRO A 449 4.95 10.91 7.10
CA PRO A 449 5.30 12.32 7.24
C PRO A 449 5.32 12.79 8.71
N VAL A 450 6.23 13.71 9.04
CA VAL A 450 6.44 14.19 10.43
C VAL A 450 5.26 15.03 10.94
N ALA A 451 4.55 15.76 10.07
CA ALA A 451 3.40 16.60 10.42
C ALA A 451 2.29 15.82 11.13
N ALA A 452 2.15 14.53 10.80
CA ALA A 452 1.26 13.65 11.52
C ALA A 452 1.69 13.60 13.00
N ALA A 453 2.94 13.23 13.30
CA ALA A 453 3.49 13.12 14.66
C ALA A 453 3.51 14.42 15.48
N GLU A 454 3.41 15.60 14.86
CA GLU A 454 3.44 16.88 15.57
C GLU A 454 2.14 17.18 16.35
N ARG A 455 0.99 16.67 15.88
CA ARG A 455 -0.34 16.92 16.46
C ARG A 455 -0.86 15.78 17.34
N HIS A 456 -0.05 14.75 17.58
CA HIS A 456 -0.49 13.53 18.27
C HIS A 456 -0.32 13.60 19.78
N ARG A 457 -1.18 12.87 20.47
CA ARG A 457 -0.95 12.52 21.87
C ARG A 457 0.26 11.58 21.96
N ASP A 458 1.02 11.69 23.03
CA ASP A 458 2.12 10.74 23.29
C ASP A 458 1.57 9.30 23.36
N ARG A 459 2.31 8.36 22.77
CA ARG A 459 2.00 6.93 22.88
C ARG A 459 2.74 6.38 24.09
N ASP A 460 2.00 5.70 24.95
CA ASP A 460 2.57 5.08 26.14
C ASP A 460 3.60 4.03 25.73
N ARG A 461 3.31 3.25 24.67
CA ARG A 461 4.27 2.35 24.02
C ARG A 461 3.93 2.17 22.55
N SER A 462 4.97 1.95 21.75
CA SER A 462 4.82 1.56 20.36
C SER A 462 5.64 0.33 20.03
N PHE A 463 5.10 -0.53 19.19
CA PHE A 463 5.71 -1.79 18.76
C PHE A 463 5.88 -1.74 17.25
N VAL A 464 7.11 -1.88 16.76
CA VAL A 464 7.43 -1.96 15.34
C VAL A 464 7.73 -3.42 15.01
N VAL A 465 6.83 -4.07 14.28
CA VAL A 465 6.93 -5.49 13.93
C VAL A 465 7.17 -5.69 12.45
N LYS A 466 8.23 -6.42 12.09
CA LYS A 466 8.58 -6.72 10.68
C LYS A 466 8.99 -8.18 10.50
N PRO A 467 8.80 -8.76 9.29
CA PRO A 467 9.32 -10.09 8.99
C PRO A 467 10.85 -10.09 9.10
N ASN A 468 11.40 -11.14 9.70
CA ASN A 468 12.84 -11.37 9.76
C ASN A 468 13.27 -12.22 8.54
N PRO A 469 14.35 -11.85 7.81
CA PRO A 469 14.84 -12.64 6.67
C PRO A 469 15.23 -14.09 7.00
N GLY A 470 15.66 -14.35 8.24
CA GLY A 470 15.94 -15.68 8.80
C GLY A 470 14.68 -16.47 9.21
N GLY A 471 13.49 -15.92 8.98
CA GLY A 471 12.20 -16.49 9.35
C GLY A 471 11.66 -15.92 10.66
N GLY A 472 10.35 -15.88 10.83
CA GLY A 472 9.71 -15.24 11.98
C GLY A 472 9.60 -13.72 11.83
N TYR A 473 9.51 -13.01 12.95
CA TYR A 473 9.30 -11.56 13.01
C TYR A 473 10.17 -10.93 14.08
N ASP A 474 10.71 -9.75 13.80
CA ASP A 474 11.36 -8.92 14.82
C ASP A 474 10.38 -7.87 15.32
N CYS A 475 10.39 -7.63 16.63
CA CYS A 475 9.64 -6.57 17.28
C CYS A 475 10.60 -5.63 17.99
N LEU A 476 10.57 -4.36 17.60
CA LEU A 476 11.23 -3.27 18.30
C LEU A 476 10.22 -2.52 19.16
N VAL A 477 10.52 -2.36 20.45
CA VAL A 477 9.73 -1.53 21.37
C VAL A 477 10.28 -0.11 21.38
N ILE A 478 9.44 0.86 21.07
CA ILE A 478 9.76 2.28 21.17
C ILE A 478 9.44 2.74 22.60
N GLY A 479 10.43 3.32 23.27
CA GLY A 479 10.29 3.77 24.65
C GLY A 479 11.63 4.13 25.32
N PRO A 480 11.64 4.29 26.66
CA PRO A 480 12.86 4.67 27.41
C PRO A 480 13.99 3.65 27.29
N THR A 481 13.66 2.39 27.03
CA THR A 481 14.59 1.30 26.73
C THR A 481 14.30 0.78 25.33
N ALA A 482 15.34 0.73 24.50
CA ALA A 482 15.27 0.12 23.18
C ALA A 482 15.36 -1.39 23.33
N ASP A 483 14.22 -2.03 23.58
CA ASP A 483 14.11 -3.49 23.68
C ASP A 483 13.72 -4.06 22.31
N HIS A 484 14.47 -5.06 21.84
CA HIS A 484 14.10 -5.86 20.69
C HIS A 484 13.71 -7.27 21.14
N ALA A 485 12.92 -7.95 20.31
CA ALA A 485 12.70 -9.37 20.45
C ALA A 485 12.49 -10.03 19.10
N HIS A 486 13.10 -11.20 18.93
CA HIS A 486 12.84 -12.09 17.83
C HIS A 486 11.71 -13.07 18.17
N MET A 487 10.60 -12.97 17.43
CA MET A 487 9.44 -13.84 17.53
C MET A 487 9.50 -14.88 16.41
N PRO A 488 9.88 -16.14 16.68
CA PRO A 488 10.10 -17.16 15.63
C PRO A 488 8.79 -17.75 15.07
N ILE A 489 7.64 -17.16 15.37
CA ILE A 489 6.35 -17.60 14.83
C ILE A 489 6.36 -17.39 13.31
N THR A 490 6.19 -18.47 12.55
CA THR A 490 6.15 -18.38 11.08
C THR A 490 4.84 -17.77 10.60
N GLU A 491 4.82 -17.25 9.36
CA GLU A 491 3.60 -16.67 8.76
C GLU A 491 2.41 -17.65 8.77
N SER A 492 2.67 -18.93 8.49
CA SER A 492 1.66 -19.99 8.50
C SER A 492 1.11 -20.27 9.91
N GLN A 493 2.00 -20.31 10.92
CA GLN A 493 1.57 -20.48 12.31
C GLN A 493 0.76 -19.27 12.79
N LEU A 494 1.20 -18.06 12.42
CA LEU A 494 0.48 -16.83 12.76
C LEU A 494 -0.90 -16.79 12.08
N ALA A 495 -0.99 -17.17 10.81
CA ALA A 495 -2.26 -17.29 10.10
C ALA A 495 -3.20 -18.27 10.83
N GLY A 496 -2.72 -19.46 11.20
CA GLY A 496 -3.52 -20.43 11.96
C GLY A 496 -3.94 -19.93 13.35
N ALA A 497 -3.11 -19.12 14.02
CA ALA A 497 -3.45 -18.48 15.29
C ALA A 497 -4.58 -17.47 15.13
N ILE A 498 -4.51 -16.62 14.10
CA ILE A 498 -5.55 -15.65 13.76
C ILE A 498 -6.87 -16.36 13.44
N GLU A 499 -6.84 -17.39 12.61
CA GLU A 499 -8.04 -18.19 12.28
C GLU A 499 -8.65 -18.85 13.53
N THR A 500 -7.83 -19.26 14.50
CA THR A 500 -8.33 -19.80 15.78
C THR A 500 -9.07 -18.73 16.59
N VAL A 501 -8.57 -17.48 16.60
CA VAL A 501 -9.24 -16.37 17.27
C VAL A 501 -10.54 -16.00 16.55
N ARG A 502 -10.53 -15.94 15.21
CA ARG A 502 -11.74 -15.69 14.40
C ARG A 502 -12.80 -16.76 14.63
N ALA A 503 -12.41 -18.04 14.64
CA ALA A 503 -13.33 -19.13 14.94
C ALA A 503 -13.95 -19.01 16.35
N ALA A 504 -13.19 -18.51 17.34
CA ALA A 504 -13.72 -18.26 18.67
C ALA A 504 -14.78 -17.14 18.69
N ILE A 505 -14.58 -16.07 17.92
CA ILE A 505 -15.59 -15.01 17.74
C ILE A 505 -16.84 -15.59 17.09
N THR A 506 -16.70 -16.35 16.00
CA THR A 506 -17.82 -17.01 15.32
C THR A 506 -18.61 -17.89 16.28
N ALA A 507 -17.92 -18.67 17.13
CA ALA A 507 -18.57 -19.52 18.13
C ALA A 507 -19.36 -18.71 19.18
N VAL A 508 -18.89 -17.50 19.54
CA VAL A 508 -19.65 -16.58 20.41
C VAL A 508 -20.89 -16.05 19.70
N VAL A 509 -20.75 -15.58 18.47
CA VAL A 509 -21.88 -15.06 17.68
C VAL A 509 -22.96 -16.13 17.44
N GLU A 510 -22.54 -17.37 17.20
CA GLU A 510 -23.40 -18.53 16.95
C GLU A 510 -23.84 -19.26 18.23
N TYR A 511 -23.52 -18.72 19.43
CA TYR A 511 -23.95 -19.30 20.70
C TYR A 511 -25.49 -19.33 20.78
N SER A 512 -26.02 -20.49 21.18
CA SER A 512 -27.46 -20.67 21.45
C SER A 512 -27.71 -21.04 22.90
N ASP A 513 -28.71 -20.40 23.50
CA ASP A 513 -29.22 -20.73 24.83
C ASP A 513 -30.38 -21.75 24.79
N GLY A 514 -30.68 -22.30 23.62
CA GLY A 514 -31.79 -23.23 23.36
C GLY A 514 -33.12 -22.54 23.04
N VAL A 515 -33.22 -21.22 23.16
CA VAL A 515 -34.38 -20.41 22.76
C VAL A 515 -34.07 -19.62 21.50
N GLY A 516 -32.89 -19.02 21.43
CA GLY A 516 -32.45 -18.21 20.30
C GLY A 516 -30.93 -18.15 20.19
N LEU A 517 -30.46 -17.08 19.56
CA LEU A 517 -29.06 -16.73 19.40
C LEU A 517 -28.85 -15.36 20.06
N PRO A 518 -28.53 -15.30 21.38
CA PRO A 518 -28.54 -14.04 22.13
C PRO A 518 -27.71 -12.91 21.50
N PHE A 519 -26.56 -13.26 20.89
CA PHE A 519 -25.68 -12.31 20.22
C PHE A 519 -26.20 -11.84 18.86
N SER A 520 -27.09 -12.61 18.23
CA SER A 520 -27.67 -12.29 16.92
C SER A 520 -29.04 -11.61 17.04
N ASP A 521 -29.81 -11.97 18.06
CA ASP A 521 -31.20 -11.53 18.25
C ASP A 521 -31.29 -10.14 18.91
N GLY A 522 -30.25 -9.70 19.63
CA GLY A 522 -30.29 -8.48 20.42
C GLY A 522 -28.90 -7.95 20.81
N VAL A 523 -28.89 -6.76 21.41
CA VAL A 523 -27.66 -6.20 22.01
C VAL A 523 -27.50 -6.58 23.47
N ASP A 524 -28.59 -6.87 24.19
CA ASP A 524 -28.60 -7.28 25.60
C ASP A 524 -28.30 -8.78 25.74
N ILE A 525 -27.14 -9.09 26.32
CA ILE A 525 -26.63 -10.46 26.44
C ILE A 525 -26.85 -10.98 27.86
N PRO A 526 -27.52 -12.14 28.02
CA PRO A 526 -27.73 -12.73 29.33
C PRO A 526 -26.41 -13.30 29.89
N ARG A 527 -26.26 -13.30 31.23
CA ARG A 527 -25.02 -13.73 31.90
C ARG A 527 -24.45 -15.08 31.45
N PRO A 528 -25.24 -16.16 31.24
CA PRO A 528 -24.68 -17.41 30.75
C PRO A 528 -23.99 -17.30 29.38
N ALA A 529 -24.51 -16.45 28.49
CA ALA A 529 -23.93 -16.18 27.19
C ALA A 529 -22.68 -15.27 27.31
N GLU A 530 -22.71 -14.28 28.21
CA GLU A 530 -21.54 -13.45 28.54
C GLU A 530 -20.40 -14.30 29.12
N ASP A 531 -20.69 -15.19 30.08
CA ASP A 531 -19.72 -16.10 30.71
C ASP A 531 -19.09 -17.03 29.67
N PHE A 532 -19.91 -17.58 28.76
CA PHE A 532 -19.43 -18.37 27.62
C PHE A 532 -18.50 -17.57 26.71
N ALA A 533 -18.86 -16.32 26.40
CA ALA A 533 -18.04 -15.46 25.58
C ALA A 533 -16.70 -15.12 26.24
N LEU A 534 -16.71 -14.80 27.54
CA LEU A 534 -15.49 -14.52 28.30
C LEU A 534 -14.56 -15.72 28.29
N GLU A 535 -15.06 -16.92 28.59
CA GLU A 535 -14.25 -18.12 28.59
C GLU A 535 -13.68 -18.44 27.20
N THR A 536 -14.52 -18.39 26.17
CA THR A 536 -14.16 -18.73 24.79
C THR A 536 -13.11 -17.77 24.25
N LEU A 537 -13.34 -16.46 24.36
CA LEU A 537 -12.43 -15.44 23.84
C LEU A 537 -11.15 -15.37 24.66
N ALA A 538 -11.20 -15.52 25.99
CA ALA A 538 -10.00 -15.40 26.82
C ALA A 538 -9.03 -16.55 26.54
N ARG A 539 -9.55 -17.77 26.35
CA ARG A 539 -8.73 -18.93 25.98
C ARG A 539 -8.10 -18.78 24.60
N ALA A 540 -8.85 -18.28 23.62
CA ALA A 540 -8.34 -18.04 22.27
C ALA A 540 -7.26 -16.93 22.26
N GLY A 541 -7.55 -15.79 22.88
CA GLY A 541 -6.61 -14.67 23.01
C GLY A 541 -5.35 -15.03 23.78
N ALA A 542 -5.48 -15.79 24.87
CA ALA A 542 -4.33 -16.24 25.66
C ALA A 542 -3.47 -17.24 24.89
N ARG A 543 -4.09 -18.13 24.10
CA ARG A 543 -3.36 -19.05 23.22
C ARG A 543 -2.57 -18.27 22.17
N MET A 544 -3.17 -17.27 21.55
CA MET A 544 -2.49 -16.41 20.59
C MET A 544 -1.30 -15.68 21.24
N PHE A 545 -1.50 -15.09 22.42
CA PHE A 545 -0.42 -14.47 23.19
C PHE A 545 0.75 -15.45 23.43
N GLN A 546 0.45 -16.70 23.81
CA GLN A 546 1.47 -17.74 24.00
C GLN A 546 2.20 -18.08 22.69
N GLN A 547 1.47 -18.19 21.58
CA GLN A 547 2.08 -18.50 20.27
C GLN A 547 3.03 -17.40 19.79
N VAL A 548 2.70 -16.13 20.07
CA VAL A 548 3.52 -14.98 19.67
C VAL A 548 4.71 -14.77 20.62
N PHE A 549 4.47 -14.64 21.93
CA PHE A 549 5.50 -14.20 22.89
C PHE A 549 6.14 -15.34 23.69
N ARG A 550 5.57 -16.55 23.64
CA ARG A 550 6.06 -17.73 24.40
C ARG A 550 6.27 -18.92 23.48
N HIS A 551 6.56 -18.66 22.21
CA HIS A 551 6.81 -19.71 21.24
C HIS A 551 7.89 -20.68 21.76
N PRO A 552 7.74 -22.01 21.60
CA PRO A 552 8.72 -22.98 22.13
C PRO A 552 10.14 -22.77 21.59
N ALA A 553 10.25 -22.30 20.34
CA ALA A 553 11.52 -21.95 19.71
C ALA A 553 11.98 -20.49 20.03
N GLY A 554 11.20 -19.72 20.79
CA GLY A 554 11.49 -18.33 21.10
C GLY A 554 12.53 -18.17 22.22
N GLY A 555 13.35 -17.13 22.08
CA GLY A 555 14.35 -16.74 23.07
C GLY A 555 13.76 -16.11 24.33
N GLU A 556 14.64 -15.73 25.27
CA GLU A 556 14.24 -15.02 26.49
C GLU A 556 13.73 -13.60 26.23
N ASP A 557 14.18 -12.99 25.14
CA ASP A 557 13.78 -11.69 24.61
C ASP A 557 12.27 -11.64 24.27
N ALA A 558 11.76 -12.57 23.46
CA ALA A 558 10.33 -12.65 23.13
C ALA A 558 9.47 -12.87 24.37
N ARG A 559 9.96 -13.69 25.30
CA ARG A 559 9.31 -13.94 26.59
C ARG A 559 9.25 -12.67 27.42
N ARG A 560 10.38 -11.98 27.55
CA ARG A 560 10.50 -10.71 28.27
C ARG A 560 9.60 -9.64 27.68
N LEU A 561 9.51 -9.54 26.36
CA LEU A 561 8.59 -8.63 25.67
C LEU A 561 7.13 -8.89 26.10
N GLY A 562 6.72 -10.16 26.12
CA GLY A 562 5.39 -10.54 26.61
C GLY A 562 5.19 -10.23 28.10
N ASP A 563 6.21 -10.41 28.95
CA ASP A 563 6.15 -10.04 30.36
C ASP A 563 6.02 -8.53 30.56
N VAL A 564 6.79 -7.74 29.81
CA VAL A 564 6.73 -6.27 29.83
C VAL A 564 5.35 -5.80 29.40
N LEU A 565 4.77 -6.36 28.34
CA LEU A 565 3.42 -6.02 27.90
C LEU A 565 2.38 -6.30 29.00
N ARG A 566 2.48 -7.45 29.69
CA ARG A 566 1.61 -7.79 30.83
C ARG A 566 1.80 -6.85 32.01
N GLN A 567 3.04 -6.55 32.36
CA GLN A 567 3.36 -5.67 33.48
C GLN A 567 2.82 -4.26 33.24
N LEU A 568 3.15 -3.67 32.09
CA LEU A 568 2.72 -2.32 31.72
C LEU A 568 1.21 -2.14 31.75
N THR A 569 0.48 -3.13 31.21
CA THR A 569 -0.99 -3.06 31.12
C THR A 569 -1.67 -3.32 32.46
N SER A 570 -1.12 -4.21 33.30
CA SER A 570 -1.69 -4.53 34.61
C SER A 570 -1.48 -3.43 35.65
N GLU A 571 -0.30 -2.81 35.68
CA GLU A 571 0.07 -1.74 36.64
C GLU A 571 -0.54 -0.38 36.30
N ALA A 572 -0.99 -0.18 35.04
CA ALA A 572 -1.56 1.08 34.60
C ALA A 572 -2.89 1.38 35.31
N GLY A 573 -2.90 2.46 36.11
CA GLY A 573 -4.12 3.01 36.74
C GLY A 573 -5.05 3.75 35.77
N ARG A 574 -4.69 3.82 34.48
CA ARG A 574 -5.48 4.45 33.40
C ARG A 574 -5.38 3.64 32.10
N PRO A 575 -6.29 3.83 31.13
CA PRO A 575 -6.09 3.34 29.77
C PRO A 575 -4.76 3.83 29.18
N LEU A 576 -4.13 2.97 28.38
CA LEU A 576 -2.88 3.27 27.69
C LEU A 576 -3.18 3.52 26.21
N GLN A 577 -2.34 4.34 25.57
CA GLN A 577 -2.30 4.53 24.12
C GLN A 577 -1.20 3.63 23.54
N LEU A 578 -1.59 2.52 22.92
CA LEU A 578 -0.68 1.53 22.35
C LEU A 578 -0.69 1.60 20.83
N GLN A 579 0.48 1.83 20.23
CA GLN A 579 0.66 1.84 18.78
C GLN A 579 1.34 0.56 18.31
N VAL A 580 0.79 -0.08 17.29
CA VAL A 580 1.44 -1.20 16.63
C VAL A 580 1.68 -0.82 15.18
N VAL A 581 2.94 -0.68 14.79
CA VAL A 581 3.34 -0.46 13.41
C VAL A 581 3.82 -1.79 12.85
N SER A 582 3.15 -2.33 11.84
CA SER A 582 3.42 -3.71 11.43
C SER A 582 3.46 -3.92 9.92
N ARG A 583 4.40 -4.75 9.46
CA ARG A 583 4.46 -5.28 8.08
C ARG A 583 4.12 -6.77 8.10
N SER A 584 3.08 -7.17 7.37
CA SER A 584 2.67 -8.59 7.25
C SER A 584 2.47 -9.31 8.61
N PHE A 585 2.04 -8.57 9.65
CA PHE A 585 1.80 -9.11 10.99
C PHE A 585 0.41 -8.66 11.53
N PRO A 586 -0.70 -9.10 10.91
CA PRO A 586 -2.06 -8.67 11.23
C PRO A 586 -2.62 -9.39 12.48
N VAL A 587 -1.97 -9.24 13.62
CA VAL A 587 -2.47 -9.76 14.90
C VAL A 587 -3.69 -8.95 15.35
N PRO A 588 -4.80 -9.58 15.78
CA PRO A 588 -5.93 -8.88 16.40
C PRO A 588 -5.57 -8.50 17.83
N TRP A 589 -4.73 -7.47 17.98
CA TRP A 589 -4.18 -7.05 19.28
C TRP A 589 -5.25 -6.77 20.33
N GLN A 590 -6.39 -6.24 19.93
CA GLN A 590 -7.55 -5.99 20.79
C GLN A 590 -8.08 -7.26 21.49
N LEU A 591 -7.93 -8.44 20.87
CA LEU A 591 -8.38 -9.73 21.38
C LEU A 591 -7.29 -10.49 22.17
N LEU A 592 -6.08 -9.94 22.29
CA LEU A 592 -5.05 -10.56 23.12
C LEU A 592 -5.47 -10.51 24.60
N TYR A 593 -5.55 -11.70 25.20
CA TYR A 593 -5.84 -11.88 26.61
C TYR A 593 -4.53 -12.02 27.39
N LEU A 594 -4.26 -11.07 28.28
CA LEU A 594 -2.99 -10.96 28.97
C LEU A 594 -2.96 -11.72 30.31
N GLY A 595 -4.13 -12.09 30.83
CA GLY A 595 -4.29 -12.81 32.09
C GLY A 595 -3.90 -14.30 32.04
N ASP A 596 -3.77 -14.90 33.21
CA ASP A 596 -3.67 -16.36 33.36
C ASP A 596 -5.06 -16.99 33.34
N VAL A 597 -5.38 -17.78 32.31
CA VAL A 597 -6.69 -18.43 32.15
C VAL A 597 -6.98 -19.52 33.20
N ARG A 598 -6.04 -19.81 34.10
CA ARG A 598 -6.23 -20.69 35.27
C ARG A 598 -6.75 -19.93 36.50
N GLN A 599 -6.68 -18.59 36.46
CA GLN A 599 -7.25 -17.70 37.47
C GLN A 599 -8.64 -17.23 37.02
N PRO A 600 -9.44 -16.60 37.92
CA PRO A 600 -10.71 -16.00 37.53
C PRO A 600 -10.53 -15.07 36.33
N LEU A 601 -11.36 -15.28 35.31
CA LEU A 601 -11.29 -14.51 34.08
C LEU A 601 -11.88 -13.10 34.28
N SER A 602 -11.37 -12.13 33.53
CA SER A 602 -11.90 -10.77 33.55
C SER A 602 -11.77 -10.11 32.20
N TRP A 603 -12.79 -9.36 31.80
CA TRP A 603 -12.79 -8.56 30.59
C TRP A 603 -11.66 -7.50 30.58
N ASP A 604 -11.27 -6.98 31.75
CA ASP A 604 -10.18 -6.00 31.88
C ASP A 604 -8.78 -6.57 31.54
N LEU A 605 -8.68 -7.87 31.31
CA LEU A 605 -7.45 -8.55 30.92
C LEU A 605 -7.31 -8.70 29.39
N PHE A 606 -8.32 -8.29 28.61
CA PHE A 606 -8.16 -8.08 27.17
C PHE A 606 -7.56 -6.72 26.89
N LEU A 607 -6.56 -6.69 26.02
CA LEU A 607 -5.85 -5.45 25.68
C LEU A 607 -6.80 -4.38 25.15
N GLY A 608 -7.69 -4.74 24.23
CA GLY A 608 -8.64 -3.81 23.60
C GLY A 608 -9.83 -3.41 24.46
N MET A 609 -10.09 -4.10 25.57
CA MET A 609 -11.16 -3.73 26.51
C MET A 609 -10.68 -2.70 27.54
N ARG A 610 -9.38 -2.70 27.84
CA ARG A 610 -8.77 -1.80 28.84
C ARG A 610 -8.00 -0.63 28.24
N HIS A 611 -7.40 -0.80 27.07
CA HIS A 611 -6.49 0.16 26.46
C HIS A 611 -6.92 0.52 25.03
N VAL A 612 -6.46 1.68 24.55
CA VAL A 612 -6.57 2.06 23.14
C VAL A 612 -5.46 1.35 22.38
N VAL A 613 -5.83 0.68 21.30
CA VAL A 613 -4.92 -0.08 20.45
C VAL A 613 -5.14 0.38 19.02
N GLU A 614 -4.11 0.99 18.43
CA GLU A 614 -4.08 1.35 17.02
C GLU A 614 -3.09 0.47 16.26
N CYS A 615 -3.46 0.11 15.03
CA CYS A 615 -2.62 -0.67 14.14
C CYS A 615 -2.28 0.16 12.89
N ILE A 616 -1.01 0.51 12.70
CA ILE A 616 -0.54 1.27 11.55
C ILE A 616 0.16 0.32 10.57
N PRO A 617 -0.33 0.16 9.33
CA PRO A 617 0.32 -0.68 8.34
C PRO A 617 1.65 -0.06 7.84
N PHE A 618 2.72 -0.87 7.77
CA PHE A 618 4.05 -0.48 7.24
C PHE A 618 3.99 -0.27 5.71
N ARG A 619 4.06 0.97 5.21
CA ARG A 619 4.25 1.27 3.77
C ARG A 619 5.04 2.55 3.55
N SER A 620 5.75 2.61 2.42
CA SER A 620 6.47 3.78 1.92
C SER A 620 5.56 4.65 1.06
N GLY A 621 5.64 5.98 1.20
CA GLY A 621 5.01 6.94 0.27
C GLY A 621 3.58 7.34 0.62
N PHE A 622 3.15 7.29 1.88
CA PHE A 622 1.87 7.89 2.28
C PHE A 622 1.89 9.41 2.04
N PRO A 623 0.79 9.99 1.53
CA PRO A 623 0.60 11.44 1.60
C PRO A 623 0.58 11.88 3.07
N ASP A 624 0.89 13.15 3.34
CA ASP A 624 0.79 13.75 4.68
C ASP A 624 -0.67 13.94 5.07
N ILE A 625 -1.29 12.83 5.46
CA ILE A 625 -2.67 12.77 5.91
C ILE A 625 -2.58 12.81 7.44
N GLY A 626 -2.84 13.97 8.05
CA GLY A 626 -2.82 14.15 9.51
C GLY A 626 -3.85 13.28 10.26
N THR A 627 -4.28 13.67 11.46
CA THR A 627 -5.43 13.02 12.16
C THR A 627 -6.75 13.76 11.96
N GLU A 628 -6.69 15.02 11.56
CA GLU A 628 -7.87 15.86 11.44
C GLU A 628 -8.59 15.59 10.10
N ILE A 629 -9.88 15.28 10.19
CA ILE A 629 -10.79 15.28 9.06
C ILE A 629 -11.48 16.65 9.04
N PRO A 630 -11.13 17.54 8.08
CA PRO A 630 -11.67 18.89 8.06
C PRO A 630 -13.18 18.84 7.76
N SER A 631 -14.01 19.43 8.61
CA SER A 631 -15.46 19.54 8.39
C SER A 631 -15.88 20.90 7.82
N ASP A 632 -14.91 21.78 7.55
CA ASP A 632 -15.12 23.12 7.02
C ASP A 632 -14.53 23.22 5.60
N PRO A 633 -15.27 23.74 4.60
CA PRO A 633 -16.63 24.26 4.73
C PRO A 633 -17.71 23.18 4.92
N GLN A 634 -17.42 21.92 4.59
CA GLN A 634 -18.35 20.80 4.67
C GLN A 634 -17.62 19.46 4.86
N LEU A 635 -18.21 18.56 5.63
CA LEU A 635 -17.87 17.14 5.71
C LEU A 635 -18.67 16.33 4.68
N SER A 636 -17.99 15.61 3.78
CA SER A 636 -18.64 14.67 2.84
C SER A 636 -18.57 13.23 3.33
N VAL A 637 -19.72 12.54 3.31
CA VAL A 637 -19.87 11.14 3.73
C VAL A 637 -20.43 10.30 2.58
N GLY A 638 -19.61 9.41 2.04
CA GLY A 638 -20.06 8.34 1.14
C GLY A 638 -20.76 7.24 1.94
N LEU A 639 -22.06 7.08 1.72
CA LEU A 639 -22.91 6.09 2.40
C LEU A 639 -23.19 4.93 1.44
N ASN A 640 -22.38 3.88 1.51
CA ASN A 640 -22.39 2.76 0.56
C ASN A 640 -23.09 1.54 1.20
N LEU A 641 -24.28 1.20 0.70
CA LEU A 641 -25.21 0.28 1.37
C LEU A 641 -25.64 -0.88 0.47
N ASN A 642 -25.75 -2.07 1.03
CA ASN A 642 -26.55 -3.14 0.42
C ASN A 642 -27.97 -3.10 0.96
N THR A 643 -28.93 -2.58 0.19
CA THR A 643 -30.32 -2.46 0.65
C THR A 643 -31.11 -3.77 0.62
N ALA A 644 -30.54 -4.86 0.08
CA ALA A 644 -31.19 -6.17 0.09
C ALA A 644 -31.13 -6.86 1.48
N ILE A 645 -30.20 -6.46 2.34
CA ILE A 645 -29.98 -7.05 3.67
C ILE A 645 -31.26 -7.07 4.52
N ASP A 646 -32.06 -6.01 4.48
CA ASP A 646 -33.31 -5.92 5.25
C ASP A 646 -34.31 -7.01 4.86
N GLN A 647 -34.39 -7.30 3.56
CA GLN A 647 -35.24 -8.38 3.05
C GLN A 647 -34.65 -9.76 3.35
N GLU A 648 -33.32 -9.91 3.27
CA GLU A 648 -32.62 -11.18 3.50
C GLU A 648 -32.67 -11.63 4.96
N LEU A 649 -32.58 -10.67 5.88
CA LEU A 649 -32.51 -10.92 7.32
C LEU A 649 -33.84 -10.65 8.06
N ASP A 650 -34.91 -10.36 7.32
CA ASP A 650 -36.24 -10.03 7.85
C ASP A 650 -36.17 -8.96 8.97
N GLY A 651 -35.63 -7.78 8.63
CA GLY A 651 -35.41 -6.68 9.58
C GLY A 651 -35.35 -5.31 8.91
N ASP A 652 -34.97 -4.28 9.66
CA ASP A 652 -34.89 -2.89 9.20
C ASP A 652 -33.52 -2.25 9.45
N TYR A 653 -32.46 -3.06 9.45
CA TYR A 653 -31.08 -2.67 9.76
C TYR A 653 -30.57 -1.53 8.86
N VAL A 654 -30.63 -1.71 7.54
CA VAL A 654 -30.15 -0.76 6.55
C VAL A 654 -31.08 0.43 6.43
N ALA A 655 -32.40 0.21 6.51
CA ALA A 655 -33.40 1.27 6.56
C ALA A 655 -33.16 2.20 7.76
N CYS A 656 -32.89 1.65 8.93
CA CYS A 656 -32.56 2.40 10.14
C CYS A 656 -31.22 3.16 10.02
N GLN A 657 -30.19 2.55 9.45
CA GLN A 657 -28.93 3.25 9.14
C GLN A 657 -29.16 4.45 8.21
N LYS A 658 -29.90 4.25 7.12
CA LYS A 658 -30.23 5.31 6.14
C LYS A 658 -31.04 6.44 6.78
N ALA A 659 -32.03 6.10 7.60
CA ALA A 659 -32.84 7.07 8.32
C ALA A 659 -31.99 7.88 9.32
N TRP A 660 -31.10 7.22 10.07
CA TRP A 660 -30.22 7.88 11.03
C TRP A 660 -29.25 8.85 10.35
N TRP A 661 -28.59 8.44 9.26
CA TRP A 661 -27.68 9.32 8.50
C TRP A 661 -28.42 10.53 7.90
N SER A 662 -29.61 10.30 7.35
CA SER A 662 -30.45 11.38 6.81
C SER A 662 -30.84 12.38 7.90
N GLN A 663 -31.26 11.88 9.08
CA GLN A 663 -31.59 12.73 10.22
C GLN A 663 -30.34 13.46 10.75
N SER A 664 -29.19 12.79 10.84
CA SER A 664 -27.94 13.39 11.28
C SER A 664 -27.48 14.53 10.35
N SER A 665 -27.60 14.37 9.03
CA SER A 665 -27.30 15.44 8.05
C SER A 665 -28.26 16.62 8.20
N SER A 666 -29.55 16.36 8.40
CA SER A 666 -30.54 17.45 8.62
C SER A 666 -30.25 18.31 9.86
N ARG A 667 -29.62 17.72 10.90
CA ARG A 667 -29.25 18.40 12.15
C ARG A 667 -27.86 19.05 12.11
N ARG A 668 -27.06 18.77 11.08
CA ARG A 668 -25.66 19.19 10.94
C ARG A 668 -25.46 19.79 9.54
N PRO A 669 -25.68 21.11 9.35
CA PRO A 669 -25.74 21.74 8.02
C PRO A 669 -24.43 21.66 7.22
N ARG A 670 -23.30 21.46 7.90
CA ARG A 670 -21.99 21.23 7.26
C ARG A 670 -21.72 19.75 6.95
N MET A 671 -22.73 18.90 6.91
CA MET A 671 -22.55 17.48 6.59
C MET A 671 -23.38 17.10 5.36
N GLN A 672 -22.71 16.64 4.31
CA GLN A 672 -23.32 16.04 3.14
C GLN A 672 -23.23 14.51 3.24
N VAL A 673 -24.35 13.84 2.93
CA VAL A 673 -24.40 12.37 2.85
C VAL A 673 -24.74 11.99 1.42
N ILE A 674 -23.90 11.15 0.80
CA ILE A 674 -24.01 10.71 -0.59
C ILE A 674 -24.35 9.20 -0.57
N PRO A 675 -25.63 8.82 -0.68
CA PRO A 675 -26.03 7.42 -0.68
C PRO A 675 -25.67 6.75 -2.01
N ARG A 676 -25.01 5.59 -1.93
CA ARG A 676 -24.73 4.68 -3.03
C ARG A 676 -25.17 3.28 -2.64
N SER A 677 -25.79 2.56 -3.56
CA SER A 677 -26.31 1.22 -3.29
C SER A 677 -25.96 0.19 -4.33
N ARG A 678 -25.51 0.65 -5.51
CA ARG A 678 -25.18 -0.19 -6.65
C ARG A 678 -23.68 -0.35 -6.83
N ARG A 679 -23.27 -1.48 -7.40
CA ARG A 679 -21.87 -1.81 -7.74
C ARG A 679 -21.22 -0.69 -8.54
N GLU A 680 -21.86 -0.22 -9.61
CA GLU A 680 -21.32 0.80 -10.50
C GLU A 680 -21.14 2.15 -9.78
N GLU A 681 -22.10 2.58 -8.95
CA GLU A 681 -22.01 3.84 -8.19
C GLU A 681 -20.80 3.86 -7.25
N VAL A 682 -20.60 2.76 -6.51
CA VAL A 682 -19.48 2.62 -5.57
C VAL A 682 -18.15 2.52 -6.32
N LEU A 683 -18.11 1.76 -7.41
CA LEU A 683 -16.91 1.62 -8.22
C LEU A 683 -16.52 2.95 -8.89
N SER A 684 -17.48 3.69 -9.46
CA SER A 684 -17.21 5.01 -10.03
C SER A 684 -16.67 5.98 -8.98
N ALA A 685 -17.23 5.99 -7.77
CA ALA A 685 -16.72 6.82 -6.68
C ALA A 685 -15.30 6.43 -6.23
N LEU A 686 -14.96 5.14 -6.31
CA LEU A 686 -13.60 4.67 -6.02
C LEU A 686 -12.64 4.94 -7.18
N ALA A 687 -13.10 4.99 -8.43
CA ALA A 687 -12.28 5.28 -9.60
C ALA A 687 -12.05 6.78 -9.82
N ASP A 688 -12.96 7.62 -9.33
CA ASP A 688 -12.93 9.08 -9.47
C ASP A 688 -11.85 9.72 -8.57
N THR A 689 -10.87 10.39 -9.18
CA THR A 689 -9.81 11.12 -8.45
C THR A 689 -10.36 12.31 -7.68
N ASP A 690 -11.48 12.87 -8.13
CA ASP A 690 -12.09 14.06 -7.54
C ASP A 690 -13.11 13.68 -6.45
N CYS A 691 -13.21 12.39 -6.12
CA CYS A 691 -14.06 11.90 -5.04
C CYS A 691 -13.62 12.51 -3.70
N ALA A 692 -14.41 13.47 -3.23
CA ALA A 692 -14.18 14.23 -2.00
C ALA A 692 -14.77 13.54 -0.75
N ASP A 693 -15.13 12.25 -0.81
CA ASP A 693 -15.63 11.52 0.35
C ASP A 693 -14.55 11.50 1.45
N GLN A 694 -14.87 12.04 2.63
CA GLN A 694 -13.97 12.09 3.79
C GLN A 694 -14.30 11.00 4.82
N ILE A 695 -15.51 10.46 4.74
CA ILE A 695 -15.90 9.22 5.39
C ILE A 695 -16.46 8.31 4.30
N PHE A 696 -15.93 7.10 4.21
CA PHE A 696 -16.44 6.08 3.29
C PHE A 696 -17.04 4.95 4.12
N TYR A 697 -18.34 5.03 4.38
CA TYR A 697 -19.05 4.05 5.20
C TYR A 697 -19.62 2.95 4.32
N LEU A 698 -19.29 1.71 4.64
CA LEU A 698 -19.78 0.50 3.98
C LEU A 698 -20.64 -0.29 4.97
N TYR A 699 -21.88 -0.56 4.59
CA TYR A 699 -22.77 -1.48 5.29
C TYR A 699 -23.29 -2.52 4.30
N CYS A 700 -22.62 -3.67 4.24
CA CYS A 700 -22.82 -4.68 3.21
C CYS A 700 -22.41 -6.07 3.71
N HIS A 701 -22.61 -7.09 2.88
CA HIS A 701 -21.91 -8.36 3.09
C HIS A 701 -20.49 -8.25 2.56
N ALA A 702 -19.57 -8.92 3.22
CA ALA A 702 -18.23 -9.11 2.72
C ALA A 702 -17.87 -10.59 2.83
N THR A 703 -17.13 -11.08 1.84
CA THR A 703 -16.53 -12.41 1.83
C THR A 703 -15.05 -12.23 1.67
N ALA A 704 -14.25 -12.70 2.63
CA ALA A 704 -12.82 -12.86 2.44
C ALA A 704 -12.56 -14.21 1.74
N SER A 705 -11.66 -14.20 0.76
CA SER A 705 -11.19 -15.42 0.10
C SER A 705 -9.69 -15.56 0.32
N GLY A 706 -9.26 -16.73 0.77
CA GLY A 706 -7.85 -17.07 0.91
C GLY A 706 -7.23 -17.49 -0.42
N SER A 707 -5.91 -17.58 -0.45
CA SER A 707 -5.17 -18.04 -1.65
C SER A 707 -5.51 -19.46 -2.11
N ARG A 708 -6.05 -20.28 -1.21
CA ARG A 708 -6.46 -21.67 -1.49
C ARG A 708 -7.90 -21.76 -2.00
N ASP A 709 -8.65 -20.67 -1.93
CA ASP A 709 -10.02 -20.62 -2.42
C ASP A 709 -10.04 -20.39 -3.95
N PRO A 710 -11.07 -20.87 -4.66
CA PRO A 710 -11.22 -20.62 -6.08
C PRO A 710 -11.22 -19.11 -6.40
N GLY A 711 -10.27 -18.66 -7.23
CA GLY A 711 -10.10 -17.23 -7.55
C GLY A 711 -9.15 -16.47 -6.61
N GLY A 712 -8.65 -17.12 -5.56
CA GLY A 712 -7.69 -16.54 -4.63
C GLY A 712 -8.24 -15.31 -3.90
N ILE A 713 -7.35 -14.41 -3.50
CA ILE A 713 -7.69 -13.18 -2.77
C ILE A 713 -8.55 -12.25 -3.62
N ASP A 714 -8.33 -12.22 -4.94
CA ASP A 714 -9.07 -11.38 -5.87
C ASP A 714 -10.57 -11.70 -5.85
N ALA A 715 -10.96 -12.90 -5.42
CA ALA A 715 -12.37 -13.28 -5.24
C ALA A 715 -13.01 -12.72 -3.95
N SER A 716 -12.21 -12.18 -3.03
CA SER A 716 -12.72 -11.44 -1.88
C SER A 716 -13.58 -10.30 -2.37
N SER A 717 -14.71 -10.06 -1.72
CA SER A 717 -15.73 -9.20 -2.30
C SER A 717 -16.59 -8.48 -1.28
N LEU A 718 -17.11 -7.34 -1.72
CA LEU A 718 -18.18 -6.60 -1.06
C LEU A 718 -19.45 -6.81 -1.89
N GLU A 719 -20.56 -7.20 -1.25
CA GLU A 719 -21.83 -7.39 -1.94
C GLU A 719 -22.72 -6.17 -1.79
N LEU A 720 -22.99 -5.51 -2.91
CA LEU A 720 -23.84 -4.35 -3.03
C LEU A 720 -25.23 -4.83 -3.45
N THR A 721 -26.21 -3.91 -3.52
CA THR A 721 -27.62 -4.26 -3.74
C THR A 721 -27.86 -5.05 -5.03
N ASP A 722 -27.11 -4.76 -6.08
CA ASP A 722 -27.29 -5.32 -7.43
C ASP A 722 -26.15 -6.25 -7.87
N GLY A 723 -25.14 -6.47 -7.03
CA GLY A 723 -24.05 -7.36 -7.38
C GLY A 723 -22.83 -7.31 -6.47
N ARG A 724 -21.92 -8.23 -6.75
CA ARG A 724 -20.66 -8.39 -6.04
C ARG A 724 -19.58 -7.51 -6.67
N LEU A 725 -18.80 -6.84 -5.84
CA LEU A 725 -17.61 -6.07 -6.21
C LEU A 725 -16.40 -6.78 -5.62
N THR A 726 -15.64 -7.47 -6.48
CA THR A 726 -14.48 -8.25 -6.06
C THR A 726 -13.22 -7.38 -5.97
N LEU A 727 -12.20 -7.81 -5.22
CA LEU A 727 -10.90 -7.15 -5.21
C LEU A 727 -10.28 -7.13 -6.62
N GLY A 728 -10.48 -8.19 -7.41
CA GLY A 728 -10.06 -8.23 -8.82
C GLY A 728 -10.72 -7.13 -9.67
N ASP A 729 -12.03 -6.91 -9.49
CA ASP A 729 -12.75 -5.81 -10.16
C ASP A 729 -12.17 -4.46 -9.73
N LEU A 730 -11.94 -4.27 -8.43
CA LEU A 730 -11.39 -3.03 -7.88
C LEU A 730 -9.98 -2.75 -8.39
N TYR A 731 -9.11 -3.77 -8.49
CA TYR A 731 -7.76 -3.60 -9.02
C TYR A 731 -7.76 -3.23 -10.51
N LEU A 732 -8.74 -3.71 -11.27
CA LEU A 732 -8.87 -3.43 -12.70
C LEU A 732 -9.53 -2.08 -12.98
N GLU A 733 -10.64 -1.80 -12.33
CA GLU A 733 -11.55 -0.69 -12.67
C GLU A 733 -11.37 0.54 -11.76
N ALA A 734 -10.84 0.37 -10.53
CA ALA A 734 -10.55 1.45 -9.59
C ALA A 734 -9.15 1.27 -8.95
N PRO A 735 -8.07 1.30 -9.75
CA PRO A 735 -6.76 0.80 -9.36
C PRO A 735 -6.18 1.54 -8.14
N PRO A 736 -5.42 0.83 -7.29
CA PRO A 736 -4.85 1.35 -6.03
C PRO A 736 -3.81 2.45 -6.23
N GLY A 737 -3.23 2.57 -7.43
CA GLY A 737 -2.27 3.64 -7.76
C GLY A 737 -2.91 5.02 -8.00
N VAL A 738 -4.24 5.11 -7.96
CA VAL A 738 -4.99 6.35 -8.15
C VAL A 738 -5.61 6.73 -6.80
N PRO A 739 -5.04 7.67 -6.03
CA PRO A 739 -5.56 8.02 -4.71
C PRO A 739 -6.88 8.80 -4.78
N LEU A 740 -7.68 8.71 -3.72
CA LEU A 740 -8.90 9.49 -3.51
C LEU A 740 -8.55 10.85 -2.90
N ALA A 741 -9.09 11.94 -3.47
CA ALA A 741 -8.84 13.30 -2.98
C ALA A 741 -9.31 13.52 -1.53
N GLY A 742 -10.42 12.90 -1.11
CA GLY A 742 -10.99 13.10 0.23
C GLY A 742 -10.22 12.47 1.38
N ASN A 743 -9.19 11.64 1.12
CA ASN A 743 -8.43 10.86 2.11
C ASN A 743 -9.33 10.23 3.21
N PRO A 744 -10.32 9.40 2.82
CA PRO A 744 -11.40 9.02 3.73
C PRO A 744 -10.91 8.22 4.93
N LEU A 745 -11.62 8.38 6.05
CA LEU A 745 -11.73 7.29 7.03
C LEU A 745 -12.73 6.27 6.47
N VAL A 746 -12.26 5.07 6.15
CA VAL A 746 -13.13 3.99 5.67
C VAL A 746 -13.66 3.22 6.87
N PHE A 747 -14.97 3.07 6.97
CA PHE A 747 -15.61 2.32 8.05
C PHE A 747 -16.40 1.17 7.43
N VAL A 748 -16.00 -0.08 7.71
CA VAL A 748 -16.55 -1.26 7.04
C VAL A 748 -17.33 -2.12 8.03
N ASN A 749 -18.64 -1.90 8.06
CA ASN A 749 -19.62 -2.78 8.69
C ASN A 749 -20.00 -3.91 7.73
N ALA A 750 -19.08 -4.85 7.59
CA ALA A 750 -19.27 -6.09 6.83
C ALA A 750 -18.45 -7.20 7.50
N CYS A 751 -18.85 -8.46 7.34
CA CYS A 751 -18.15 -9.60 7.92
C CYS A 751 -16.69 -9.70 7.43
N GLU A 752 -15.74 -9.95 8.33
CA GLU A 752 -14.33 -10.21 7.98
C GLU A 752 -13.66 -9.06 7.20
N SER A 753 -14.14 -7.83 7.35
CA SER A 753 -13.67 -6.67 6.57
C SER A 753 -12.27 -6.20 6.93
N ALA A 754 -11.81 -6.49 8.14
CA ALA A 754 -10.42 -6.35 8.59
C ALA A 754 -9.63 -7.67 8.51
N GLY A 755 -10.22 -8.70 7.89
CA GLY A 755 -9.71 -10.05 7.78
C GLY A 755 -8.40 -10.13 6.99
N LEU A 756 -7.27 -9.86 7.63
CA LEU A 756 -5.96 -10.03 7.03
C LEU A 756 -5.32 -11.35 7.48
N SER A 757 -4.65 -12.01 6.54
CA SER A 757 -3.78 -13.15 6.81
C SER A 757 -2.33 -12.72 6.60
N PRO A 758 -1.38 -13.14 7.44
CA PRO A 758 0.04 -12.87 7.26
C PRO A 758 0.56 -13.38 5.90
N LEU A 759 0.04 -14.53 5.47
CA LEU A 759 0.39 -15.12 4.18
C LEU A 759 -0.07 -14.27 2.99
N PHE A 760 -1.06 -13.38 3.20
CA PHE A 760 -1.83 -12.73 2.14
C PHE A 760 -2.30 -11.34 2.58
N TYR A 761 -1.35 -10.45 2.83
CA TYR A 761 -1.54 -9.07 3.26
C TYR A 761 -2.12 -8.15 2.15
N ASP A 762 -3.02 -8.67 1.29
CA ASP A 762 -3.55 -8.02 0.07
C ASP A 762 -5.09 -7.88 0.06
N GLY A 763 -5.74 -7.89 1.22
CA GLY A 763 -7.19 -7.70 1.37
C GLY A 763 -7.68 -6.25 1.19
N PHE A 764 -8.92 -5.97 1.62
CA PHE A 764 -9.52 -4.63 1.49
C PHE A 764 -8.77 -3.52 2.23
N LEU A 765 -8.21 -3.79 3.41
CA LEU A 765 -7.39 -2.80 4.14
C LEU A 765 -6.22 -2.29 3.26
N PRO A 766 -5.30 -3.16 2.79
CA PRO A 766 -4.29 -2.86 1.77
C PRO A 766 -4.77 -2.03 0.58
N TYR A 767 -5.93 -2.38 0.01
CA TYR A 767 -6.51 -1.68 -1.13
C TYR A 767 -6.90 -0.24 -0.77
N PHE A 768 -7.70 -0.04 0.28
CA PHE A 768 -8.14 1.28 0.71
C PHE A 768 -6.97 2.18 1.15
N MET A 769 -6.00 1.62 1.87
CA MET A 769 -4.79 2.36 2.25
C MET A 769 -4.00 2.83 1.02
N SER A 770 -3.89 1.99 -0.03
CA SER A 770 -3.25 2.42 -1.29
C SER A 770 -4.04 3.51 -2.02
N LYS A 771 -5.37 3.48 -1.94
CA LYS A 771 -6.26 4.54 -2.43
C LYS A 771 -6.16 5.85 -1.63
N GLY A 772 -5.22 5.97 -0.70
CA GLY A 772 -5.00 7.19 0.08
C GLY A 772 -6.01 7.37 1.22
N ALA A 773 -6.69 6.31 1.66
CA ALA A 773 -7.48 6.36 2.89
C ALA A 773 -6.58 6.69 4.09
N ARG A 774 -7.08 7.55 4.99
CA ARG A 774 -6.40 7.88 6.26
C ARG A 774 -6.32 6.68 7.20
N GLY A 775 -7.26 5.77 7.04
CA GLY A 775 -7.29 4.53 7.78
C GLY A 775 -8.61 3.80 7.60
N VAL A 776 -8.67 2.62 8.19
CA VAL A 776 -9.83 1.73 8.10
C VAL A 776 -10.23 1.25 9.48
N VAL A 777 -11.52 1.33 9.78
CA VAL A 777 -12.15 0.63 10.90
C VAL A 777 -12.97 -0.52 10.33
N GLY A 778 -12.69 -1.75 10.76
CA GLY A 778 -13.31 -2.95 10.20
C GLY A 778 -13.47 -4.06 11.25
N THR A 779 -14.03 -5.20 10.84
CA THR A 779 -14.34 -6.33 11.73
C THR A 779 -13.38 -7.50 11.48
N GLU A 780 -12.91 -8.13 12.56
CA GLU A 780 -12.03 -9.31 12.46
C GLU A 780 -12.74 -10.58 11.98
N SER A 781 -14.07 -10.63 12.08
CA SER A 781 -14.87 -11.83 11.82
C SER A 781 -16.33 -11.47 11.51
N LYS A 782 -17.22 -12.46 11.48
CA LYS A 782 -18.66 -12.29 11.32
C LYS A 782 -19.22 -11.37 12.42
N ILE A 783 -20.13 -10.49 12.02
CA ILE A 783 -20.80 -9.56 12.93
C ILE A 783 -22.32 -9.64 12.75
N PRO A 784 -23.11 -9.76 13.82
CA PRO A 784 -24.55 -9.66 13.76
C PRO A 784 -25.04 -8.30 13.27
N ALA A 785 -26.05 -8.28 12.40
CA ALA A 785 -26.60 -7.04 11.84
C ALA A 785 -27.18 -6.11 12.91
N VAL A 786 -27.86 -6.67 13.92
CA VAL A 786 -28.39 -5.92 15.07
C VAL A 786 -27.27 -5.16 15.79
N PHE A 787 -26.17 -5.85 16.11
CA PHE A 787 -25.04 -5.25 16.80
C PHE A 787 -24.28 -4.25 15.91
N ALA A 788 -24.01 -4.60 14.65
CA ALA A 788 -23.33 -3.72 13.69
C ALA A 788 -24.07 -2.39 13.51
N THR A 789 -25.41 -2.44 13.44
CA THR A 789 -26.30 -1.28 13.34
C THR A 789 -26.13 -0.36 14.55
N GLU A 790 -26.29 -0.91 15.75
CA GLU A 790 -26.27 -0.11 16.98
C GLU A 790 -24.85 0.40 17.31
N TRP A 791 -23.82 -0.40 17.02
CA TRP A 791 -22.43 -0.02 17.15
C TRP A 791 -22.09 1.19 16.26
N ALA A 792 -22.37 1.12 14.96
CA ALA A 792 -22.06 2.22 14.05
C ALA A 792 -22.83 3.49 14.41
N ARG A 793 -24.10 3.36 14.82
CA ARG A 793 -24.90 4.51 15.27
C ARG A 793 -24.22 5.25 16.43
N ARG A 794 -23.84 4.52 17.48
CA ARG A 794 -23.17 5.12 18.65
C ARG A 794 -21.74 5.61 18.32
N PHE A 795 -21.04 4.91 17.44
CA PHE A 795 -19.72 5.32 16.95
C PHE A 795 -19.80 6.69 16.27
N PHE A 796 -20.64 6.81 15.24
CA PHE A 796 -20.76 8.06 14.50
C PHE A 796 -21.41 9.18 15.32
N ASP A 797 -22.28 8.87 16.28
CA ASP A 797 -22.75 9.88 17.23
C ASP A 797 -21.59 10.59 17.95
N HIS A 798 -20.62 9.83 18.46
CA HIS A 798 -19.45 10.38 19.14
C HIS A 798 -18.39 10.95 18.20
N PHE A 799 -18.15 10.28 17.08
CA PHE A 799 -17.13 10.68 16.13
C PHE A 799 -17.48 11.99 15.42
N LEU A 800 -18.73 12.17 14.98
CA LEU A 800 -19.23 13.42 14.39
C LEU A 800 -19.17 14.59 15.38
N ASP A 801 -19.25 14.31 16.69
CA ASP A 801 -19.09 15.29 17.76
C ASP A 801 -17.60 15.62 18.05
N GLY A 802 -16.67 15.13 17.22
CA GLY A 802 -15.24 15.46 17.27
C GLY A 802 -14.42 14.60 18.23
N LYS A 803 -14.98 13.51 18.78
CA LYS A 803 -14.19 12.60 19.63
C LYS A 803 -13.22 11.76 18.77
N PRO A 804 -11.98 11.54 19.22
CA PRO A 804 -11.01 10.70 18.52
C PRO A 804 -11.46 9.24 18.38
N VAL A 805 -11.14 8.59 17.26
CA VAL A 805 -11.53 7.20 16.96
C VAL A 805 -11.15 6.25 18.11
N GLY A 806 -9.94 6.34 18.65
CA GLY A 806 -9.47 5.46 19.71
C GLY A 806 -10.30 5.58 20.99
N ASP A 807 -10.61 6.82 21.40
CA ASP A 807 -11.42 7.11 22.58
C ASP A 807 -12.87 6.60 22.38
N VAL A 808 -13.43 6.77 21.17
CA VAL A 808 -14.77 6.28 20.83
C VAL A 808 -14.83 4.76 20.88
N VAL A 809 -13.90 4.06 20.23
CA VAL A 809 -13.89 2.59 20.16
C VAL A 809 -13.72 1.98 21.54
N LEU A 810 -12.76 2.45 22.35
CA LEU A 810 -12.57 1.94 23.71
C LEU A 810 -13.80 2.24 24.59
N GLY A 811 -14.33 3.46 24.49
CA GLY A 811 -15.53 3.86 25.23
C GLY A 811 -16.73 2.95 24.94
N LEU A 812 -16.97 2.67 23.66
CA LEU A 812 -18.07 1.81 23.23
C LEU A 812 -17.87 0.35 23.63
N ARG A 813 -16.66 -0.20 23.50
CA ARG A 813 -16.36 -1.57 23.99
C ARG A 813 -16.79 -1.74 25.45
N ARG A 814 -16.44 -0.76 26.28
CA ARG A 814 -16.76 -0.77 27.71
C ARG A 814 -18.23 -0.51 27.97
N SER A 815 -18.87 0.43 27.28
CA SER A 815 -20.29 0.73 27.52
C SER A 815 -21.18 -0.44 27.11
N PHE A 816 -20.94 -1.06 25.95
CA PHE A 816 -21.70 -2.24 25.53
C PHE A 816 -21.51 -3.42 26.48
N LEU A 817 -20.29 -3.63 26.97
CA LEU A 817 -20.06 -4.67 27.97
C LEU A 817 -20.80 -4.37 29.29
N VAL A 818 -20.70 -3.16 29.81
CA VAL A 818 -21.27 -2.80 31.13
C VAL A 818 -22.79 -2.68 31.09
N GLU A 819 -23.34 -2.05 30.05
CA GLU A 819 -24.77 -1.77 29.92
C GLU A 819 -25.54 -2.98 29.39
N HIS A 820 -24.93 -3.76 28.51
CA HIS A 820 -25.61 -4.80 27.74
C HIS A 820 -24.98 -6.20 27.90
N GLY A 821 -23.92 -6.38 28.68
CA GLY A 821 -23.20 -7.66 28.77
C GLY A 821 -22.54 -8.07 27.45
N ASN A 822 -22.37 -7.14 26.50
CA ASN A 822 -22.04 -7.45 25.11
C ASN A 822 -20.57 -7.14 24.77
N PRO A 823 -19.69 -8.15 24.63
CA PRO A 823 -18.27 -7.97 24.33
C PRO A 823 -17.98 -7.82 22.82
N LEU A 824 -18.97 -7.84 21.93
CA LEU A 824 -18.75 -7.87 20.47
C LEU A 824 -18.03 -6.62 19.94
N GLY A 825 -17.91 -5.54 20.73
CA GLY A 825 -17.05 -4.40 20.40
C GLY A 825 -15.57 -4.78 20.22
N LEU A 826 -15.12 -5.91 20.76
CA LEU A 826 -13.76 -6.44 20.54
C LEU A 826 -13.51 -6.91 19.10
N ILE A 827 -14.55 -7.13 18.30
CA ILE A 827 -14.42 -7.53 16.89
C ILE A 827 -13.90 -6.38 16.04
N TYR A 828 -14.16 -5.14 16.42
CA TYR A 828 -13.73 -3.97 15.65
C TYR A 828 -12.23 -3.71 15.83
N ALA A 829 -11.49 -3.71 14.73
CA ALA A 829 -10.08 -3.34 14.66
C ALA A 829 -9.93 -1.90 14.14
N VAL A 830 -8.92 -1.19 14.65
CA VAL A 830 -8.63 0.20 14.29
C VAL A 830 -7.31 0.25 13.54
N TYR A 831 -7.40 0.36 12.21
CA TYR A 831 -6.25 0.54 11.33
C TYR A 831 -6.12 1.99 10.86
N CYS A 832 -6.01 2.88 11.84
CA CYS A 832 -5.80 4.32 11.64
C CYS A 832 -5.07 4.89 12.84
N ASP A 833 -4.64 6.14 12.74
CA ASP A 833 -4.20 6.88 13.91
C ASP A 833 -5.38 7.09 14.87
N SER A 834 -5.27 6.64 16.12
CA SER A 834 -6.34 6.69 17.13
C SER A 834 -6.76 8.11 17.49
N ASP A 835 -5.92 9.11 17.22
CA ASP A 835 -6.24 10.53 17.39
C ASP A 835 -7.09 11.07 16.22
N THR A 836 -7.41 10.25 15.21
CA THR A 836 -8.24 10.66 14.07
C THR A 836 -9.57 11.20 14.56
N ALA A 837 -9.92 12.43 14.16
CA ALA A 837 -11.11 13.13 14.63
C ALA A 837 -11.64 14.10 13.59
N ILE A 838 -12.92 14.44 13.67
CA ILE A 838 -13.54 15.47 12.83
C ILE A 838 -13.30 16.84 13.45
N VAL A 839 -12.71 17.76 12.68
CA VAL A 839 -12.32 19.09 13.16
C VAL A 839 -12.79 20.18 12.19
N PRO A 840 -13.49 21.23 12.67
CA PRO A 840 -14.14 21.29 13.98
C PRO A 840 -15.26 20.24 14.12
N ALA A 841 -15.67 19.96 15.35
CA ALA A 841 -16.82 19.07 15.61
C ALA A 841 -18.10 19.55 14.89
N LEU A 842 -18.92 18.61 14.42
CA LEU A 842 -20.23 18.88 13.82
C LEU A 842 -21.30 18.91 14.91
N LEU A 843 -21.33 20.00 15.69
CA LEU A 843 -22.33 20.21 16.72
C LEU A 843 -23.76 20.20 16.12
N ARG A 844 -24.68 19.56 16.83
CA ARG A 844 -26.10 19.47 16.43
C ARG A 844 -26.76 20.83 16.59
N GLN A 845 -27.56 21.25 15.61
CA GLN A 845 -28.40 22.44 15.79
C GLN A 845 -29.52 22.17 16.80
N GLY A 846 -29.64 23.03 17.82
CA GLY A 846 -30.70 22.96 18.83
C GLY A 846 -30.37 22.12 20.08
N SER A 847 -29.10 21.85 20.36
CA SER A 847 -28.63 21.27 21.64
C SER A 847 -28.45 22.31 22.73
#